data_AF-A0A6N2M0B9-F1
#
_entry.id   AF-A0A6N2M0B9-F1
#
_cell.length_a   1.000
_cell.length_b   1.000
_cell.length_c   1.000
_cell.angle_alpha   90.00
_cell.angle_beta   90.00
_cell.angle_gamma   90.00
#
_symmetry.space_group_name_H-M   'P 1'
#
loop_
_entity.id
_entity.type
_entity.pdbx_description
1 polymer ?
#
loop_
_entity_poly.entity_id
_entity_poly.type
_entity_poly.pdbx_seq_one_letter_code
_entity_poly.pdbx_strand_id
1 'polypeptide(L)'
;MISTRSFHQNAKNQVKSISQAKKLSSPTCTVVSSKILGTLINTIMHMPEPEIIKESWNISPASSSLPTNAQTQVKFDVFLSFRGEDTRAGFTSHLYAALNRKQIHTFIDYQLVRGEEISASLLRTIEDAKLSVVVFSEKYASSKWCLEELAKIFECRKNNGQIVIPVFYQVDPSHVRNQTGSFGDVFARLAKKKPLTMDKVQSFRDALTDAANLAGWSLGKSELESEFIEKIVGDVLNKLHGMSSSHTTGLFGIDVRVNKVQSLLNMESQDVVIVGIWGMGGIGKTTIAEAVCSKVRSRFEGIFVANFRQELKTGSMADLQRSFLSQLLGQEILNMGSLSFRDTFVRDRLRRKKVFIVLDDVDDLMPLEEWKELLHGRHGSFGPGSKVLMTSRDKQVLNNVVDETYKVERLRYEEALQLFISKALKNCITTIDQRDLIEKIASHVQGNPLALVVLGSSLYGKNTGEWYSALNKLAQNPRIENALRISYNGLDEEQQSIFLDIAHFFRRFKQKQATRILDGFYHRSVIFDISTLIDKCLITTSHNMLEIHDLLQEMAFSIVRAESKFPGKRSRLCHLPDVVHVMVENKVKAEGTEEIEGISLDISKLSRQIHLKPDAFAMMDGLRFLKFYFSHFSEDNEDKMLLPPTGLQYLSNKLIYLHWDGFPSKSLPQTFCAEHLVELNLSRSKVEKLWTGVQDIGNLRNFVLSYSPYLIELPDISKAKNLVRLYLVDCSSLTEVPSSLQHLDKLEELDLYFCYNLIRFPVLDSKVLRVLAISRCLDMTKFPTISQNMKRLYLEETSLKEVPQSVTSKLEHLGLHGCSNITKFPEISGDIKTLYLSETAITERIGYEWLLKLESFPEITVPMKSLVDLNLSKTGIKEIPSSFKHMISLRSLGLDGTPIKELPLSIKDMVCLRYLTLHGTPIKVLPELPPSLRSLTTHDCASLETTVISINTIGSLWDVLNFANCFKLDQKPLIAAMHLKIQSGEKIAHDRIQMILPGSEIPEWFGDKGIGSSLTIRCISISSKGIAFCLVFLLPLPSHDMLYGSDDHPEVRIYFDCHIKSKNVDGDVDDDEVFVSKKSYTIYNFLKTCDSDHMFLHYELGFVDHFRKYSGNEVTFKFYNEVDNGKTKHNTFSVTSSGYTMAGFSSLAPNTKNLVVAGGLSAFVFGVYFYTMRAVGGTDELQTAIDKFEQQKSKQESEATIPSKA
;
A
#
# COMPACT_ATOMS: atom_id res chain seq x y z
N MET A 1 42.81 -20.82 31.32
CA MET A 1 41.91 -21.37 32.35
C MET A 1 40.49 -21.26 31.79
N ILE A 2 39.73 -22.36 31.65
CA ILE A 2 38.94 -23.05 32.70
C ILE A 2 37.82 -22.12 33.22
N SER A 3 36.53 -22.44 33.10
CA SER A 3 35.87 -23.52 32.32
C SER A 3 34.38 -23.25 32.10
N THR A 4 33.85 -23.64 30.94
CA THR A 4 32.40 -23.74 30.67
C THR A 4 31.82 -25.11 31.04
N ARG A 5 30.48 -25.18 31.07
CA ARG A 5 29.59 -26.37 31.07
C ARG A 5 29.22 -27.01 32.41
N SER A 6 27.94 -26.90 32.75
CA SER A 6 27.03 -28.06 32.72
C SER A 6 25.57 -27.61 32.57
N PHE A 7 24.98 -27.79 31.37
CA PHE A 7 23.52 -27.73 31.18
C PHE A 7 23.09 -28.71 30.07
N HIS A 8 23.15 -29.99 30.43
CA HIS A 8 22.40 -31.08 29.80
C HIS A 8 21.98 -32.05 30.91
N GLN A 9 20.96 -32.86 30.63
CA GLN A 9 20.38 -33.81 31.57
C GLN A 9 19.83 -33.21 32.88
N ASN A 10 18.63 -32.63 32.78
CA ASN A 10 17.55 -33.13 33.64
C ASN A 10 16.18 -33.15 32.95
N ALA A 11 16.14 -33.79 31.78
CA ALA A 11 14.92 -34.40 31.31
C ALA A 11 14.65 -35.67 32.12
N LYS A 12 13.38 -35.97 32.45
CA LYS A 12 12.90 -37.19 33.10
C LYS A 12 13.19 -37.37 34.61
N ASN A 13 12.93 -36.32 35.38
CA ASN A 13 12.19 -36.46 36.64
C ASN A 13 10.94 -35.55 36.52
N GLN A 14 9.69 -35.99 36.72
CA GLN A 14 9.17 -37.29 37.17
C GLN A 14 8.00 -37.76 36.28
N VAL A 15 7.76 -39.08 36.24
CA VAL A 15 6.46 -39.68 35.87
C VAL A 15 6.14 -40.71 36.95
N LYS A 16 4.98 -40.56 37.62
CA LYS A 16 4.61 -41.14 38.93
C LYS A 16 5.43 -40.51 40.06
N SER A 17 4.87 -40.04 41.17
CA SER A 17 3.51 -40.12 41.73
C SER A 17 2.69 -38.82 41.47
N ILE A 18 1.42 -38.62 41.84
CA ILE A 18 0.54 -39.25 42.85
C ILE A 18 -0.80 -39.70 42.26
N SER A 19 -1.35 -40.80 42.78
CA SER A 19 -2.65 -41.37 42.42
C SER A 19 -3.72 -41.11 43.50
N GLN A 20 -4.62 -40.16 43.27
CA GLN A 20 -5.90 -39.90 43.98
C GLN A 20 -6.61 -38.75 43.23
N ALA A 21 -7.90 -38.72 42.90
CA ALA A 21 -8.99 -39.71 42.89
C ALA A 21 -9.68 -39.65 41.49
N LYS A 22 -10.37 -40.65 40.90
CA LYS A 22 -11.40 -41.62 41.32
C LYS A 22 -12.82 -41.02 41.43
N LYS A 23 -13.76 -41.55 40.61
CA LYS A 23 -15.19 -41.14 40.39
C LYS A 23 -15.34 -39.86 39.54
N LEU A 24 -16.14 -39.79 38.47
CA LEU A 24 -16.92 -40.77 37.65
C LEU A 24 -16.55 -40.52 36.15
N SER A 25 -17.12 -41.07 35.06
CA SER A 25 -18.30 -41.92 34.76
C SER A 25 -18.00 -42.86 33.54
N SER A 26 -19.03 -43.50 32.98
CA SER A 26 -19.07 -44.22 31.68
C SER A 26 -20.51 -44.11 31.10
N PRO A 27 -20.89 -44.66 29.92
CA PRO A 27 -20.14 -45.41 28.87
C PRO A 27 -20.30 -44.72 27.48
N THR A 28 -20.00 -45.25 26.28
CA THR A 28 -19.76 -46.61 25.74
C THR A 28 -18.63 -46.66 24.67
N CYS A 29 -17.89 -47.75 24.60
CA CYS A 29 -17.14 -48.22 23.42
C CYS A 29 -16.74 -49.70 23.61
N THR A 30 -16.52 -50.48 22.53
CA THR A 30 -16.43 -51.95 22.60
C THR A 30 -15.08 -52.51 22.08
N VAL A 31 -14.27 -52.99 23.03
CA VAL A 31 -13.34 -54.16 23.04
C VAL A 31 -12.69 -54.65 21.72
N VAL A 32 -11.34 -54.76 21.73
CA VAL A 32 -10.49 -55.97 21.42
C VAL A 32 -9.01 -55.53 21.31
N SER A 33 -7.98 -56.30 21.71
CA SER A 33 -7.75 -57.18 22.87
C SER A 33 -6.21 -57.27 23.09
N SER A 34 -5.72 -57.89 24.17
CA SER A 34 -4.29 -57.82 24.57
C SER A 34 -3.51 -59.15 24.54
N LYS A 35 -2.26 -59.08 24.04
CA LYS A 35 -1.16 -60.04 24.25
C LYS A 35 0.18 -59.31 23.99
N ILE A 36 1.31 -59.94 24.35
CA ILE A 36 2.69 -59.41 24.25
C ILE A 36 3.00 -58.28 25.28
N LEU A 37 3.12 -58.64 26.56
CA LEU A 37 3.79 -57.81 27.58
C LEU A 37 4.52 -58.64 28.66
N GLY A 38 4.78 -59.93 28.42
CA GLY A 38 5.26 -60.87 29.45
C GLY A 38 6.76 -61.20 29.45
N THR A 39 7.48 -60.93 28.37
CA THR A 39 8.74 -61.67 28.05
C THR A 39 10.03 -60.88 28.27
N LEU A 40 9.99 -59.67 28.84
CA LEU A 40 11.09 -58.69 28.74
C LEU A 40 11.56 -58.07 30.08
N ILE A 41 11.24 -58.72 31.21
CA ILE A 41 11.54 -58.19 32.56
C ILE A 41 12.65 -58.99 33.29
N ASN A 42 13.01 -60.20 32.82
CA ASN A 42 13.69 -61.21 33.66
C ASN A 42 15.21 -61.35 33.47
N THR A 43 15.89 -60.39 32.83
CA THR A 43 17.30 -60.58 32.36
C THR A 43 18.28 -59.45 32.71
N ILE A 44 17.93 -58.51 33.62
CA ILE A 44 18.86 -57.45 34.06
C ILE A 44 18.83 -57.30 35.59
N MET A 45 19.61 -58.15 36.28
CA MET A 45 20.01 -58.03 37.69
C MET A 45 21.26 -58.90 37.92
N HIS A 46 22.47 -58.34 37.76
CA HIS A 46 23.75 -58.71 38.44
C HIS A 46 24.99 -58.02 37.76
N MET A 47 25.52 -56.97 38.41
CA MET A 47 26.94 -56.69 38.81
C MET A 47 28.17 -57.06 37.92
N PRO A 48 29.36 -56.43 38.11
CA PRO A 48 29.70 -55.07 38.61
C PRO A 48 30.86 -54.35 37.81
N GLU A 49 31.27 -53.14 38.23
CA GLU A 49 32.44 -52.37 37.72
C GLU A 49 33.72 -52.60 38.56
N PRO A 50 34.96 -52.42 38.02
CA PRO A 50 35.73 -51.13 38.05
C PRO A 50 36.73 -50.93 36.85
N GLU A 51 37.58 -49.89 36.65
CA GLU A 51 37.67 -48.44 36.99
C GLU A 51 38.78 -47.72 36.13
N ILE A 52 38.81 -46.37 36.13
CA ILE A 52 39.95 -45.38 36.14
C ILE A 52 41.30 -45.75 35.41
N ILE A 53 41.93 -45.01 34.46
CA ILE A 53 42.16 -43.55 34.24
C ILE A 53 41.92 -43.09 32.77
N LYS A 54 41.49 -41.83 32.65
CA LYS A 54 41.40 -40.89 31.50
C LYS A 54 42.49 -40.98 30.39
N GLU A 55 42.07 -40.82 29.12
CA GLU A 55 42.36 -39.60 28.32
C GLU A 55 41.34 -39.41 27.18
N SER A 56 41.46 -38.35 26.34
CA SER A 56 40.32 -37.75 25.60
C SER A 56 40.47 -37.60 24.08
N TRP A 57 39.41 -37.85 23.30
CA TRP A 57 39.25 -37.39 21.91
C TRP A 57 37.80 -36.95 21.59
N ASN A 58 37.64 -36.15 20.51
CA ASN A 58 36.37 -35.55 20.05
C ASN A 58 35.53 -36.50 19.16
N ILE A 59 34.24 -36.19 18.97
CA ILE A 59 33.45 -36.52 17.74
C ILE A 59 32.22 -35.61 17.62
N SER A 60 31.78 -35.36 16.37
CA SER A 60 30.66 -34.48 16.00
C SER A 60 29.34 -35.24 15.74
N PRO A 61 28.16 -34.61 15.88
CA PRO A 61 26.88 -35.22 15.53
C PRO A 61 26.50 -35.03 14.05
N ALA A 62 25.75 -35.99 13.49
CA ALA A 62 25.24 -35.95 12.11
C ALA A 62 23.72 -35.73 12.04
N SER A 63 23.23 -35.19 10.93
CA SER A 63 21.81 -34.91 10.67
C SER A 63 21.23 -35.81 9.56
N SER A 64 20.01 -36.33 9.76
CA SER A 64 19.31 -37.15 8.78
C SER A 64 18.64 -36.34 7.67
N SER A 65 18.90 -36.69 6.41
CA SER A 65 18.28 -36.08 5.21
C SER A 65 17.47 -37.09 4.40
N LEU A 66 16.22 -36.75 4.07
CA LEU A 66 15.50 -37.38 2.96
C LEU A 66 16.11 -36.93 1.62
N PRO A 67 15.97 -37.73 0.53
CA PRO A 67 16.88 -37.62 -0.62
C PRO A 67 16.66 -36.36 -1.46
N THR A 68 17.52 -35.37 -1.24
CA THR A 68 17.86 -34.36 -2.25
C THR A 68 18.59 -35.03 -3.42
N ASN A 69 18.34 -34.56 -4.65
CA ASN A 69 19.13 -34.95 -5.82
C ASN A 69 20.63 -34.85 -5.52
N ALA A 70 21.39 -35.87 -5.91
CA ALA A 70 22.83 -35.90 -5.70
C ALA A 70 23.50 -34.71 -6.43
N GLN A 71 24.01 -33.75 -5.65
CA GLN A 71 24.91 -32.74 -6.20
C GLN A 71 26.20 -33.44 -6.60
N THR A 72 26.46 -33.50 -7.90
CA THR A 72 27.77 -33.90 -8.43
C THR A 72 28.83 -32.94 -7.88
N GLN A 73 29.92 -33.50 -7.34
CA GLN A 73 31.06 -32.70 -6.89
C GLN A 73 31.85 -32.18 -8.11
N VAL A 74 31.34 -31.12 -8.74
CA VAL A 74 32.03 -30.39 -9.82
C VAL A 74 33.39 -29.95 -9.30
N LYS A 75 34.43 -30.62 -9.77
CA LYS A 75 35.77 -30.54 -9.17
C LYS A 75 36.61 -29.40 -9.76
N PHE A 76 36.28 -28.92 -10.96
CA PHE A 76 36.95 -27.84 -11.66
C PHE A 76 35.96 -26.98 -12.45
N ASP A 77 36.21 -25.68 -12.53
CA ASP A 77 35.47 -24.75 -13.37
C ASP A 77 35.88 -24.88 -14.85
N VAL A 78 37.18 -25.06 -15.09
CA VAL A 78 37.80 -25.03 -16.42
C VAL A 78 38.75 -26.21 -16.61
N PHE A 79 38.66 -26.90 -17.74
CA PHE A 79 39.68 -27.83 -18.23
C PHE A 79 40.54 -27.17 -19.32
N LEU A 80 41.88 -27.20 -19.20
CA LEU A 80 42.80 -26.75 -20.24
C LEU A 80 43.38 -27.93 -21.04
N SER A 81 43.00 -28.05 -22.32
CA SER A 81 43.65 -28.95 -23.29
C SER A 81 44.61 -28.18 -24.19
N PHE A 82 45.84 -28.66 -24.35
CA PHE A 82 46.92 -27.95 -25.03
C PHE A 82 48.07 -28.89 -25.41
N ARG A 83 48.92 -28.49 -26.36
CA ARG A 83 50.13 -29.24 -26.68
C ARG A 83 51.27 -28.88 -25.71
N GLY A 84 51.54 -29.78 -24.76
CA GLY A 84 52.55 -29.57 -23.72
C GLY A 84 54.00 -29.34 -24.19
N GLU A 85 54.32 -29.64 -25.46
CA GLU A 85 55.64 -29.34 -26.06
C GLU A 85 55.71 -27.97 -26.75
N ASP A 86 54.57 -27.37 -27.09
CA ASP A 86 54.53 -26.11 -27.86
C ASP A 86 54.27 -24.90 -26.95
N THR A 87 53.35 -25.01 -25.98
CA THR A 87 52.82 -23.83 -25.25
C THR A 87 52.95 -23.89 -23.73
N ARG A 88 53.39 -25.02 -23.14
CA ARG A 88 53.39 -25.25 -21.68
C ARG A 88 54.16 -24.23 -20.87
N ALA A 89 55.36 -23.84 -21.32
CA ALA A 89 56.27 -22.97 -20.59
C ALA A 89 56.14 -21.47 -20.98
N GLY A 90 55.33 -21.16 -21.99
CA GLY A 90 55.00 -19.80 -22.42
C GLY A 90 53.53 -19.53 -22.21
N PHE A 91 52.83 -19.17 -23.30
CA PHE A 91 51.40 -18.83 -23.36
C PHE A 91 50.49 -19.56 -22.36
N THR A 92 50.49 -20.90 -22.32
CA THR A 92 49.56 -21.66 -21.47
C THR A 92 49.87 -21.49 -19.97
N SER A 93 51.15 -21.31 -19.58
CA SER A 93 51.49 -21.00 -18.18
C SER A 93 50.96 -19.63 -17.76
N HIS A 94 51.03 -18.63 -18.64
CA HIS A 94 50.55 -17.28 -18.38
C HIS A 94 49.01 -17.23 -18.34
N LEU A 95 48.34 -17.97 -19.24
CA LEU A 95 46.88 -18.15 -19.25
C LEU A 95 46.40 -18.85 -17.97
N TYR A 96 47.03 -19.96 -17.58
CA TYR A 96 46.71 -20.67 -16.33
C TYR A 96 46.91 -19.78 -15.10
N ALA A 97 48.04 -19.06 -15.03
CA ALA A 97 48.31 -18.10 -13.97
C ALA A 97 47.31 -16.92 -13.97
N ALA A 98 46.75 -16.54 -15.12
CA ALA A 98 45.73 -15.49 -15.22
C ALA A 98 44.36 -15.98 -14.73
N LEU A 99 43.94 -17.19 -15.13
CA LEU A 99 42.71 -17.83 -14.63
C LEU A 99 42.75 -17.99 -13.10
N ASN A 100 43.85 -18.51 -12.55
CA ASN A 100 44.05 -18.63 -11.11
C ASN A 100 44.07 -17.26 -10.40
N ARG A 101 44.63 -16.20 -11.01
CA ARG A 101 44.57 -14.83 -10.47
C ARG A 101 43.15 -14.25 -10.41
N LYS A 102 42.20 -14.76 -11.19
CA LYS A 102 40.76 -14.43 -11.06
C LYS A 102 39.98 -15.44 -10.21
N GLN A 103 40.66 -16.33 -9.48
CA GLN A 103 40.08 -17.40 -8.64
C GLN A 103 39.24 -18.44 -9.38
N ILE A 104 39.51 -18.70 -10.67
CA ILE A 104 38.82 -19.72 -11.47
C ILE A 104 39.50 -21.08 -11.25
N HIS A 105 38.79 -22.07 -10.70
CA HIS A 105 39.41 -23.35 -10.32
C HIS A 105 39.72 -24.22 -11.55
N THR A 106 40.92 -24.05 -12.08
CA THR A 106 41.32 -24.58 -13.40
C THR A 106 42.12 -25.87 -13.27
N PHE A 107 41.74 -26.91 -14.00
CA PHE A 107 42.57 -28.09 -14.21
C PHE A 107 43.51 -27.89 -15.40
N ILE A 108 44.76 -28.34 -15.24
CA ILE A 108 45.78 -28.37 -16.29
C ILE A 108 46.67 -29.60 -16.08
N ASP A 109 46.95 -30.39 -17.13
CA ASP A 109 47.87 -31.52 -17.01
C ASP A 109 49.35 -31.07 -17.06
N TYR A 110 49.98 -31.10 -15.90
CA TYR A 110 51.42 -30.93 -15.75
C TYR A 110 52.21 -32.25 -15.66
N GLN A 111 51.57 -33.40 -15.39
CA GLN A 111 52.26 -34.62 -14.93
C GLN A 111 51.58 -35.94 -15.37
N LEU A 112 51.79 -36.34 -16.63
CA LEU A 112 51.68 -37.73 -17.05
C LEU A 112 52.91 -38.17 -17.86
N VAL A 113 53.34 -39.41 -17.64
CA VAL A 113 54.54 -40.01 -18.26
C VAL A 113 54.20 -40.47 -19.67
N ARG A 114 55.10 -40.22 -20.65
CA ARG A 114 54.96 -40.70 -22.02
C ARG A 114 54.99 -42.24 -22.06
N GLY A 115 53.83 -42.90 -22.18
CA GLY A 115 53.78 -44.35 -22.40
C GLY A 115 52.40 -44.99 -22.51
N GLU A 116 51.46 -44.61 -21.64
CA GLU A 116 50.20 -45.35 -21.43
C GLU A 116 48.96 -44.69 -22.07
N GLU A 117 47.78 -45.28 -21.83
CA GLU A 117 46.49 -44.75 -22.30
C GLU A 117 45.93 -43.64 -21.39
N ILE A 118 44.86 -42.97 -21.83
CA ILE A 118 44.22 -41.93 -21.01
C ILE A 118 43.64 -42.56 -19.75
N SER A 119 44.11 -42.08 -18.59
CA SER A 119 43.62 -42.51 -17.29
C SER A 119 42.12 -42.19 -17.15
N ALA A 120 41.35 -43.13 -16.59
CA ALA A 120 39.91 -42.95 -16.38
C ALA A 120 39.59 -41.74 -15.48
N SER A 121 40.54 -41.29 -14.66
CA SER A 121 40.48 -40.05 -13.91
C SER A 121 40.53 -38.79 -14.78
N LEU A 122 41.33 -38.76 -15.86
CA LEU A 122 41.39 -37.60 -16.76
C LEU A 122 40.11 -37.47 -17.60
N LEU A 123 39.58 -38.58 -18.12
CA LEU A 123 38.29 -38.57 -18.85
C LEU A 123 37.14 -38.06 -17.97
N ARG A 124 37.06 -38.49 -16.71
CA ARG A 124 36.11 -37.96 -15.73
C ARG A 124 36.35 -36.48 -15.40
N THR A 125 37.61 -36.05 -15.34
CA THR A 125 37.95 -34.63 -15.11
C THR A 125 37.50 -33.74 -16.27
N ILE A 126 37.45 -34.27 -17.50
CA ILE A 126 36.82 -33.61 -18.66
C ILE A 126 35.29 -33.61 -18.51
N GLU A 127 34.68 -34.73 -18.11
CA GLU A 127 33.21 -34.83 -17.91
C GLU A 127 32.68 -33.91 -16.79
N ASP A 128 33.44 -33.78 -15.68
CA ASP A 128 33.10 -33.01 -14.48
C ASP A 128 33.31 -31.49 -14.62
N ALA A 129 34.00 -31.02 -15.67
CA ALA A 129 34.33 -29.60 -15.86
C ALA A 129 33.15 -28.80 -16.43
N LYS A 130 32.94 -27.56 -15.93
CA LYS A 130 31.88 -26.67 -16.44
C LYS A 130 32.14 -26.21 -17.88
N LEU A 131 33.39 -25.94 -18.22
CA LEU A 131 33.82 -25.59 -19.58
C LEU A 131 35.25 -26.07 -19.89
N SER A 132 35.55 -26.22 -21.18
CA SER A 132 36.85 -26.63 -21.68
C SER A 132 37.47 -25.55 -22.58
N VAL A 133 38.71 -25.15 -22.31
CA VAL A 133 39.52 -24.24 -23.14
C VAL A 133 40.55 -25.07 -23.90
N VAL A 134 40.54 -24.98 -25.24
CA VAL A 134 41.40 -25.77 -26.13
C VAL A 134 42.39 -24.87 -26.84
N VAL A 135 43.68 -24.99 -26.52
CA VAL A 135 44.77 -24.19 -27.10
C VAL A 135 45.39 -24.94 -28.28
N PHE A 136 44.93 -24.62 -29.49
CA PHE A 136 45.49 -25.13 -30.74
C PHE A 136 46.82 -24.44 -31.07
N SER A 137 47.87 -25.23 -31.16
CA SER A 137 49.21 -24.89 -31.64
C SER A 137 49.56 -25.70 -32.90
N GLU A 138 50.61 -25.31 -33.62
CA GLU A 138 50.95 -25.91 -34.93
C GLU A 138 51.10 -27.45 -34.85
N LYS A 139 51.66 -27.98 -33.76
CA LYS A 139 51.90 -29.41 -33.58
C LYS A 139 50.90 -30.05 -32.63
N TYR A 140 49.76 -29.43 -32.33
CA TYR A 140 48.70 -30.01 -31.49
C TYR A 140 48.29 -31.40 -31.99
N ALA A 141 47.99 -31.51 -33.30
CA ALA A 141 47.59 -32.75 -33.95
C ALA A 141 48.71 -33.81 -34.08
N SER A 142 49.94 -33.56 -33.58
CA SER A 142 50.98 -34.61 -33.45
C SER A 142 50.70 -35.58 -32.31
N SER A 143 49.88 -35.14 -31.35
CA SER A 143 49.60 -35.85 -30.11
C SER A 143 48.29 -36.63 -30.21
N LYS A 144 48.38 -37.98 -30.16
CA LYS A 144 47.21 -38.85 -29.98
C LYS A 144 46.40 -38.40 -28.76
N TRP A 145 47.09 -38.06 -27.67
CA TRP A 145 46.50 -37.64 -26.41
C TRP A 145 45.64 -36.38 -26.53
N CYS A 146 46.17 -35.31 -27.14
CA CYS A 146 45.43 -34.05 -27.29
C CYS A 146 44.22 -34.17 -28.24
N LEU A 147 44.20 -35.20 -29.09
CA LEU A 147 43.06 -35.52 -29.97
C LEU A 147 42.04 -36.44 -29.29
N GLU A 148 42.48 -37.36 -28.42
CA GLU A 148 41.58 -38.16 -27.58
C GLU A 148 40.92 -37.30 -26.48
N GLU A 149 41.64 -36.33 -25.90
CA GLU A 149 41.06 -35.26 -25.08
C GLU A 149 40.03 -34.44 -25.86
N LEU A 150 40.39 -33.96 -27.06
CA LEU A 150 39.49 -33.14 -27.88
C LEU A 150 38.22 -33.90 -28.29
N ALA A 151 38.34 -35.17 -28.67
CA ALA A 151 37.21 -36.03 -28.96
C ALA A 151 36.29 -36.15 -27.73
N LYS A 152 36.86 -36.37 -26.53
CA LYS A 152 36.07 -36.46 -25.29
C LYS A 152 35.41 -35.12 -24.92
N ILE A 153 36.09 -33.99 -25.10
CA ILE A 153 35.53 -32.65 -24.89
C ILE A 153 34.30 -32.45 -25.81
N PHE A 154 34.37 -32.88 -27.07
CA PHE A 154 33.25 -32.74 -28.01
C PHE A 154 32.13 -33.76 -27.80
N GLU A 155 32.43 -34.94 -27.24
CA GLU A 155 31.45 -35.87 -26.70
C GLU A 155 30.70 -35.25 -25.50
N CYS A 156 31.43 -34.70 -24.52
CA CYS A 156 30.86 -34.02 -23.35
C CYS A 156 30.04 -32.78 -23.74
N ARG A 157 30.45 -32.04 -24.77
CA ARG A 157 29.68 -30.93 -25.34
C ARG A 157 28.37 -31.41 -25.98
N LYS A 158 28.38 -32.52 -26.72
CA LYS A 158 27.19 -33.08 -27.40
C LYS A 158 26.21 -33.71 -26.42
N ASN A 159 26.71 -34.38 -25.37
CA ASN A 159 25.88 -35.11 -24.40
C ASN A 159 25.42 -34.25 -23.21
N ASN A 160 26.33 -33.44 -22.65
CA ASN A 160 26.11 -32.71 -21.39
C ASN A 160 26.02 -31.18 -21.58
N GLY A 161 26.14 -30.67 -22.82
CA GLY A 161 26.09 -29.24 -23.10
C GLY A 161 27.32 -28.43 -22.66
N GLN A 162 28.44 -29.10 -22.35
CA GLN A 162 29.68 -28.42 -21.89
C GLN A 162 30.11 -27.31 -22.85
N ILE A 163 30.41 -26.13 -22.30
CA ILE A 163 30.89 -24.99 -23.08
C ILE A 163 32.35 -25.25 -23.50
N VAL A 164 32.68 -24.98 -24.77
CA VAL A 164 34.03 -25.11 -25.31
C VAL A 164 34.50 -23.78 -25.90
N ILE A 165 35.72 -23.38 -25.58
CA ILE A 165 36.36 -22.15 -26.08
C ILE A 165 37.64 -22.54 -26.85
N PRO A 166 37.66 -22.43 -28.19
CA PRO A 166 38.89 -22.59 -28.96
C PRO A 166 39.79 -21.37 -28.81
N VAL A 167 41.09 -21.62 -28.69
CA VAL A 167 42.15 -20.60 -28.73
C VAL A 167 43.16 -21.04 -29.80
N PHE A 168 43.23 -20.30 -30.90
CA PHE A 168 44.13 -20.55 -32.02
C PHE A 168 45.41 -19.74 -31.82
N TYR A 169 46.40 -20.38 -31.21
CA TYR A 169 47.70 -19.77 -30.90
C TYR A 169 48.68 -20.05 -32.05
N GLN A 170 48.98 -18.99 -32.83
CA GLN A 170 49.88 -19.03 -33.99
C GLN A 170 49.48 -20.06 -35.08
N VAL A 171 48.19 -20.42 -35.15
CA VAL A 171 47.60 -21.31 -36.17
C VAL A 171 46.37 -20.66 -36.77
N ASP A 172 46.18 -20.79 -38.08
CA ASP A 172 44.95 -20.35 -38.75
C ASP A 172 43.79 -21.35 -38.49
N PRO A 173 42.60 -20.90 -38.06
CA PRO A 173 41.45 -21.79 -37.82
C PRO A 173 41.07 -22.66 -39.04
N SER A 174 41.30 -22.21 -40.27
CA SER A 174 41.02 -22.98 -41.48
C SER A 174 41.93 -24.20 -41.64
N HIS A 175 43.19 -24.14 -41.18
CA HIS A 175 44.10 -25.28 -41.16
C HIS A 175 43.64 -26.35 -40.17
N VAL A 176 43.04 -25.95 -39.04
CA VAL A 176 42.42 -26.88 -38.08
C VAL A 176 41.14 -27.48 -38.68
N ARG A 177 40.25 -26.62 -39.24
CA ARG A 177 38.95 -27.01 -39.82
C ARG A 177 39.07 -28.03 -40.94
N ASN A 178 40.02 -27.82 -41.85
CA ASN A 178 40.18 -28.63 -43.05
C ASN A 178 41.28 -29.70 -42.90
N GLN A 179 42.01 -29.70 -41.77
CA GLN A 179 43.24 -30.47 -41.55
C GLN A 179 44.26 -30.30 -42.70
N THR A 180 44.58 -29.03 -43.03
CA THR A 180 45.50 -28.62 -44.10
C THR A 180 46.74 -27.88 -43.56
N GLY A 181 47.69 -27.58 -44.45
CA GLY A 181 48.95 -26.91 -44.08
C GLY A 181 49.84 -27.78 -43.16
N SER A 182 50.75 -27.15 -42.43
CA SER A 182 51.65 -27.84 -41.50
C SER A 182 50.92 -28.61 -40.39
N PHE A 183 49.79 -28.08 -39.90
CA PHE A 183 48.89 -28.75 -38.97
C PHE A 183 48.31 -30.05 -39.57
N GLY A 184 47.86 -29.98 -40.84
CA GLY A 184 47.38 -31.11 -41.62
C GLY A 184 48.43 -32.17 -41.90
N ASP A 185 49.64 -31.78 -42.31
CA ASP A 185 50.77 -32.69 -42.51
C ASP A 185 51.10 -33.47 -41.23
N VAL A 186 51.08 -32.80 -40.09
CA VAL A 186 51.32 -33.39 -38.77
C VAL A 186 50.20 -34.38 -38.40
N PHE A 187 48.93 -34.02 -38.60
CA PHE A 187 47.80 -34.94 -38.40
C PHE A 187 47.87 -36.17 -39.32
N ALA A 188 48.20 -35.98 -40.59
CA ALA A 188 48.33 -37.06 -41.58
C ALA A 188 49.47 -38.04 -41.25
N ARG A 189 50.56 -37.57 -40.62
CA ARG A 189 51.64 -38.44 -40.08
C ARG A 189 51.18 -39.27 -38.88
N LEU A 190 50.28 -38.74 -38.05
CA LEU A 190 49.71 -39.49 -36.93
C LEU A 190 48.70 -40.55 -37.41
N ALA A 191 47.79 -40.18 -38.32
CA ALA A 191 46.78 -41.07 -38.89
C ALA A 191 47.37 -42.27 -39.66
N LYS A 192 48.62 -42.18 -40.13
CA LYS A 192 49.34 -43.28 -40.79
C LYS A 192 50.00 -44.29 -39.83
N LYS A 193 49.91 -44.10 -38.51
CA LYS A 193 50.48 -45.07 -37.54
C LYS A 193 49.55 -46.28 -37.36
N LYS A 194 50.13 -47.49 -37.35
CA LYS A 194 49.40 -48.77 -37.28
C LYS A 194 48.43 -49.00 -36.08
N PRO A 195 48.56 -48.40 -34.88
CA PRO A 195 47.67 -48.71 -33.75
C PRO A 195 46.43 -47.79 -33.65
N LEU A 196 45.94 -47.25 -34.78
CA LEU A 196 44.74 -46.40 -34.84
C LEU A 196 43.70 -47.03 -35.78
N THR A 197 42.45 -47.16 -35.31
CA THR A 197 41.32 -47.58 -36.15
C THR A 197 40.82 -46.40 -36.99
N MET A 198 40.18 -46.71 -38.12
CA MET A 198 39.59 -45.69 -39.00
C MET A 198 38.56 -44.84 -38.25
N ASP A 199 37.78 -45.44 -37.35
CA ASP A 199 36.73 -44.77 -36.58
C ASP A 199 37.30 -43.74 -35.60
N LYS A 200 38.45 -44.05 -34.95
CA LYS A 200 39.17 -43.08 -34.13
C LYS A 200 39.75 -41.94 -34.97
N VAL A 201 40.30 -42.24 -36.15
CA VAL A 201 40.81 -41.20 -37.06
C VAL A 201 39.67 -40.28 -37.54
N GLN A 202 38.49 -40.83 -37.84
CA GLN A 202 37.32 -40.02 -38.20
C GLN A 202 36.82 -39.18 -37.03
N SER A 203 36.66 -39.77 -35.84
CA SER A 203 36.30 -39.04 -34.61
C SER A 203 37.22 -37.83 -34.34
N PHE A 204 38.53 -37.96 -34.59
CA PHE A 204 39.47 -36.84 -34.48
C PHE A 204 39.25 -35.77 -35.56
N ARG A 205 38.93 -36.14 -36.81
CA ARG A 205 38.57 -35.17 -37.87
C ARG A 205 37.32 -34.40 -37.50
N ASP A 206 36.29 -35.10 -37.04
CA ASP A 206 35.01 -34.51 -36.68
C ASP A 206 35.19 -33.53 -35.51
N ALA A 207 35.92 -33.92 -34.46
CA ALA A 207 36.19 -33.06 -33.31
C ALA A 207 37.08 -31.84 -33.66
N LEU A 208 38.08 -31.99 -34.53
CA LEU A 208 38.88 -30.86 -35.04
C LEU A 208 38.03 -29.88 -35.87
N THR A 209 37.13 -30.42 -36.69
CA THR A 209 36.24 -29.63 -37.56
C THR A 209 35.19 -28.88 -36.74
N ASP A 210 34.52 -29.57 -35.80
CA ASP A 210 33.55 -28.98 -34.87
C ASP A 210 34.20 -27.92 -33.97
N ALA A 211 35.47 -28.10 -33.56
CA ALA A 211 36.20 -27.12 -32.76
C ALA A 211 36.60 -25.89 -33.58
N ALA A 212 36.98 -26.06 -34.84
CA ALA A 212 37.29 -24.94 -35.73
C ALA A 212 36.03 -24.24 -36.27
N ASN A 213 34.84 -24.82 -36.13
CA ASN A 213 33.55 -24.21 -36.46
C ASN A 213 32.96 -23.37 -35.32
N LEU A 214 33.56 -23.39 -34.12
CA LEU A 214 33.20 -22.49 -33.03
C LEU A 214 33.77 -21.07 -33.23
N ALA A 215 33.05 -20.08 -32.72
CA ALA A 215 33.63 -18.78 -32.42
C ALA A 215 34.66 -18.96 -31.30
N GLY A 216 35.91 -18.58 -31.57
CA GLY A 216 37.04 -18.70 -30.66
C GLY A 216 38.05 -17.58 -30.86
N TRP A 217 39.09 -17.57 -30.05
CA TRP A 217 40.08 -16.50 -30.01
C TRP A 217 41.29 -16.84 -30.88
N SER A 218 41.67 -15.99 -31.83
CA SER A 218 42.88 -16.17 -32.66
C SER A 218 43.86 -15.01 -32.47
N LEU A 219 45.11 -15.32 -32.14
CA LEU A 219 46.13 -14.30 -31.84
C LEU A 219 46.49 -13.51 -33.12
N GLY A 220 46.29 -12.19 -33.10
CA GLY A 220 46.65 -11.32 -34.23
C GLY A 220 48.17 -11.19 -34.42
N LYS A 221 48.63 -11.01 -35.67
CA LYS A 221 50.07 -10.84 -36.01
C LYS A 221 50.78 -9.63 -35.37
N SER A 222 50.02 -8.75 -34.70
CA SER A 222 50.49 -7.53 -34.03
C SER A 222 49.88 -7.36 -32.62
N GLU A 223 49.29 -8.42 -32.08
CA GLU A 223 48.61 -8.40 -30.78
C GLU A 223 49.54 -8.91 -29.67
N LEU A 224 49.49 -8.27 -28.49
CA LEU A 224 50.26 -8.68 -27.33
C LEU A 224 49.60 -9.88 -26.63
N GLU A 225 50.37 -10.94 -26.35
CA GLU A 225 49.86 -12.14 -25.67
C GLU A 225 49.23 -11.84 -24.32
N SER A 226 49.70 -10.82 -23.60
CA SER A 226 49.13 -10.37 -22.32
C SER A 226 47.70 -9.84 -22.46
N GLU A 227 47.42 -9.02 -23.49
CA GLU A 227 46.08 -8.52 -23.77
C GLU A 227 45.16 -9.64 -24.27
N PHE A 228 45.70 -10.51 -25.13
CA PHE A 228 44.98 -11.68 -25.66
C PHE A 228 44.57 -12.65 -24.53
N ILE A 229 45.44 -12.86 -23.53
CA ILE A 229 45.14 -13.65 -22.34
C ILE A 229 44.04 -13.00 -21.49
N GLU A 230 44.10 -11.71 -21.19
CA GLU A 230 43.04 -11.05 -20.40
C GLU A 230 41.68 -11.06 -21.14
N LYS A 231 41.66 -10.98 -22.49
CA LYS A 231 40.45 -11.16 -23.31
C LYS A 231 39.84 -12.57 -23.13
N ILE A 232 40.66 -13.62 -23.25
CA ILE A 232 40.23 -15.02 -23.06
C ILE A 232 39.72 -15.25 -21.63
N VAL A 233 40.45 -14.74 -20.63
CA VAL A 233 40.09 -14.88 -19.21
C VAL A 233 38.79 -14.13 -18.89
N GLY A 234 38.56 -12.96 -19.49
CA GLY A 234 37.29 -12.23 -19.40
C GLY A 234 36.12 -13.02 -20.01
N ASP A 235 36.32 -13.63 -21.17
CA ASP A 235 35.31 -14.46 -21.83
C ASP A 235 34.96 -15.72 -21.02
N VAL A 236 35.96 -16.42 -20.47
CA VAL A 236 35.77 -17.53 -19.52
C VAL A 236 34.95 -17.09 -18.31
N LEU A 237 35.32 -15.99 -17.67
CA LEU A 237 34.66 -15.49 -16.46
C LEU A 237 33.22 -15.03 -16.72
N ASN A 238 32.94 -14.44 -17.88
CA ASN A 238 31.60 -14.08 -18.33
C ASN A 238 30.72 -15.32 -18.57
N LYS A 239 31.23 -16.36 -19.25
CA LYS A 239 30.49 -17.60 -19.46
C LYS A 239 30.19 -18.33 -18.14
N LEU A 240 31.14 -18.38 -17.20
CA LEU A 240 30.93 -18.92 -15.86
C LEU A 240 29.87 -18.14 -15.06
N HIS A 241 29.81 -16.80 -15.19
CA HIS A 241 28.73 -16.00 -14.58
C HIS A 241 27.36 -16.30 -15.21
N GLY A 242 27.29 -16.46 -16.53
CA GLY A 242 26.05 -16.86 -17.22
C GLY A 242 25.52 -18.22 -16.78
N MET A 243 26.41 -19.19 -16.53
CA MET A 243 26.04 -20.49 -15.96
C MET A 243 25.59 -20.42 -14.49
N SER A 244 25.87 -19.31 -13.79
CA SER A 244 25.61 -19.14 -12.36
C SER A 244 24.40 -18.24 -12.05
N SER A 245 23.71 -17.70 -13.05
CA SER A 245 22.67 -16.67 -12.88
C SER A 245 21.29 -17.21 -12.50
N SER A 246 21.18 -17.95 -11.39
CA SER A 246 19.91 -18.52 -10.87
C SER A 246 19.21 -17.64 -9.80
N HIS A 247 19.94 -16.69 -9.21
CA HIS A 247 19.58 -16.02 -7.95
C HIS A 247 18.45 -14.98 -8.00
N THR A 248 17.93 -14.61 -9.18
CA THR A 248 16.81 -13.65 -9.30
C THR A 248 15.42 -14.31 -9.25
N THR A 249 15.35 -15.64 -9.24
CA THR A 249 14.08 -16.39 -9.27
C THR A 249 13.27 -16.20 -7.98
N GLY A 250 12.16 -15.44 -8.09
CA GLY A 250 11.22 -15.20 -6.98
C GLY A 250 11.39 -13.88 -6.21
N LEU A 251 12.11 -12.90 -6.75
CA LEU A 251 12.20 -11.53 -6.21
C LEU A 251 11.21 -10.58 -6.91
N PHE A 252 9.99 -10.48 -6.39
CA PHE A 252 8.92 -9.69 -7.02
C PHE A 252 9.10 -8.18 -6.82
N GLY A 253 8.90 -7.40 -7.89
CA GLY A 253 9.00 -5.94 -7.88
C GLY A 253 10.41 -5.38 -7.61
N ILE A 254 11.45 -6.22 -7.65
CA ILE A 254 12.81 -5.81 -7.27
C ILE A 254 13.43 -4.85 -8.30
N ASP A 255 13.19 -5.05 -9.61
CA ASP A 255 13.80 -4.28 -10.69
C ASP A 255 13.49 -2.78 -10.63
N VAL A 256 12.26 -2.41 -10.26
CA VAL A 256 11.87 -1.00 -10.09
C VAL A 256 12.69 -0.33 -8.99
N ARG A 257 12.93 -1.05 -7.89
CA ARG A 257 13.68 -0.57 -6.71
C ARG A 257 15.19 -0.53 -6.99
N VAL A 258 15.71 -1.55 -7.68
CA VAL A 258 17.10 -1.61 -8.17
C VAL A 258 17.37 -0.49 -9.18
N ASN A 259 16.48 -0.25 -10.15
CA ASN A 259 16.64 0.81 -11.14
C ASN A 259 16.61 2.21 -10.50
N LYS A 260 15.74 2.45 -9.50
CA LYS A 260 15.77 3.68 -8.68
C LYS A 260 17.15 3.90 -8.04
N VAL A 261 17.71 2.89 -7.38
CA VAL A 261 19.04 2.98 -6.73
C VAL A 261 20.18 3.13 -7.74
N GLN A 262 20.14 2.43 -8.88
CA GLN A 262 21.13 2.58 -9.95
C GLN A 262 21.13 3.99 -10.55
N SER A 263 19.97 4.65 -10.60
CA SER A 263 19.86 6.05 -11.03
C SER A 263 20.53 7.01 -10.03
N LEU A 264 20.27 6.85 -8.73
CA LEU A 264 20.89 7.68 -7.68
C LEU A 264 22.41 7.52 -7.61
N LEU A 265 22.93 6.31 -7.85
CA LEU A 265 24.37 6.06 -7.90
C LEU A 265 25.07 6.70 -9.12
N ASN A 266 24.32 7.20 -10.11
CA ASN A 266 24.81 7.80 -11.35
C ASN A 266 25.97 6.99 -11.99
N MET A 267 25.63 5.80 -12.50
CA MET A 267 26.57 4.75 -12.94
C MET A 267 27.52 5.15 -14.07
N GLU A 268 27.21 6.21 -14.81
CA GLU A 268 28.05 6.72 -15.91
C GLU A 268 28.93 7.92 -15.49
N SER A 269 28.68 8.53 -14.32
CA SER A 269 29.55 9.59 -13.78
C SER A 269 30.84 9.03 -13.15
N GLN A 270 31.93 9.75 -13.38
CA GLN A 270 33.24 9.57 -12.73
C GLN A 270 33.31 10.09 -11.28
N ASP A 271 32.23 10.69 -10.76
CA ASP A 271 32.16 11.11 -9.37
C ASP A 271 32.09 9.91 -8.40
N VAL A 272 32.70 10.08 -7.22
CA VAL A 272 32.60 9.09 -6.13
C VAL A 272 31.34 9.38 -5.33
N VAL A 273 30.27 8.62 -5.62
CA VAL A 273 28.91 8.83 -5.07
C VAL A 273 28.61 7.80 -3.99
N ILE A 274 28.04 8.26 -2.86
CA ILE A 274 27.54 7.45 -1.75
C ILE A 274 26.00 7.53 -1.72
N VAL A 275 25.31 6.40 -1.80
CA VAL A 275 23.84 6.32 -1.65
C VAL A 275 23.46 5.56 -0.39
N GLY A 276 22.51 6.11 0.39
CA GLY A 276 22.01 5.50 1.62
C GLY A 276 20.60 4.92 1.48
N ILE A 277 20.47 3.59 1.56
CA ILE A 277 19.19 2.86 1.59
C ILE A 277 18.69 2.76 3.03
N TRP A 278 17.48 3.24 3.33
CA TRP A 278 16.88 3.14 4.66
C TRP A 278 15.43 2.68 4.68
N GLY A 279 14.98 2.23 5.86
CA GLY A 279 13.64 1.69 6.06
C GLY A 279 13.56 0.65 7.18
N MET A 280 12.33 0.23 7.46
CA MET A 280 11.94 -0.68 8.55
C MET A 280 12.67 -2.04 8.52
N GLY A 281 12.63 -2.77 9.64
CA GLY A 281 13.05 -4.18 9.70
C GLY A 281 12.30 -5.06 8.70
N GLY A 282 13.02 -5.94 8.01
CA GLY A 282 12.44 -6.89 7.04
C GLY A 282 12.01 -6.31 5.69
N ILE A 283 12.16 -5.00 5.44
CA ILE A 283 11.66 -4.33 4.22
C ILE A 283 12.45 -4.64 2.93
N GLY A 284 13.54 -5.42 3.00
CA GLY A 284 14.33 -5.85 1.83
C GLY A 284 15.55 -4.98 1.47
N LYS A 285 16.03 -4.11 2.37
CA LYS A 285 17.21 -3.23 2.12
C LYS A 285 18.43 -3.99 1.60
N THR A 286 18.90 -4.99 2.36
CA THR A 286 20.03 -5.85 2.02
C THR A 286 19.83 -6.51 0.65
N THR A 287 18.64 -7.05 0.39
CA THR A 287 18.28 -7.68 -0.90
C THR A 287 18.34 -6.71 -2.08
N ILE A 288 17.99 -5.43 -1.89
CA ILE A 288 18.17 -4.40 -2.93
C ILE A 288 19.66 -4.12 -3.13
N ALA A 289 20.46 -4.02 -2.06
CA ALA A 289 21.90 -3.79 -2.15
C ALA A 289 22.65 -4.96 -2.82
N GLU A 290 22.31 -6.20 -2.47
CA GLU A 290 22.80 -7.44 -3.12
C GLU A 290 22.43 -7.46 -4.61
N ALA A 291 21.17 -7.16 -4.96
CA ALA A 291 20.72 -7.15 -6.34
C ALA A 291 21.39 -6.05 -7.18
N VAL A 292 21.57 -4.84 -6.64
CA VAL A 292 22.35 -3.76 -7.27
C VAL A 292 23.80 -4.21 -7.47
N CYS A 293 24.46 -4.70 -6.40
CA CYS A 293 25.85 -5.13 -6.43
C CYS A 293 26.09 -6.24 -7.47
N SER A 294 25.20 -7.24 -7.54
CA SER A 294 25.24 -8.31 -8.54
C SER A 294 25.12 -7.75 -9.96
N LYS A 295 24.12 -6.89 -10.20
CA LYS A 295 23.81 -6.31 -11.52
C LYS A 295 24.91 -5.38 -12.07
N VAL A 296 25.76 -4.81 -11.21
CA VAL A 296 26.86 -3.89 -11.63
C VAL A 296 28.26 -4.47 -11.46
N ARG A 297 28.39 -5.73 -10.99
CA ARG A 297 29.66 -6.36 -10.61
C ARG A 297 30.78 -6.25 -11.66
N SER A 298 30.43 -6.35 -12.95
CA SER A 298 31.38 -6.28 -14.06
C SER A 298 31.92 -4.88 -14.39
N ARG A 299 31.39 -3.81 -13.79
CA ARG A 299 31.78 -2.40 -14.07
C ARG A 299 32.89 -1.85 -13.15
N PHE A 300 33.44 -2.68 -12.25
CA PHE A 300 34.36 -2.28 -11.17
C PHE A 300 35.52 -3.28 -11.03
N GLU A 301 36.70 -2.80 -10.64
CA GLU A 301 37.93 -3.59 -10.52
C GLU A 301 38.08 -4.29 -9.16
N GLY A 302 37.29 -3.87 -8.17
CA GLY A 302 37.28 -4.41 -6.82
C GLY A 302 35.93 -4.16 -6.18
N ILE A 303 35.45 -5.14 -5.42
CA ILE A 303 34.17 -5.05 -4.72
C ILE A 303 34.37 -5.46 -3.27
N PHE A 304 33.76 -4.71 -2.36
CA PHE A 304 33.66 -5.04 -0.95
C PHE A 304 32.21 -5.08 -0.53
N VAL A 305 31.83 -6.10 0.25
CA VAL A 305 30.51 -6.22 0.87
C VAL A 305 30.73 -6.67 2.31
N ALA A 306 30.19 -5.93 3.27
CA ALA A 306 30.24 -6.26 4.69
C ALA A 306 28.88 -5.99 5.37
N ASN A 307 28.52 -6.83 6.33
CA ASN A 307 27.43 -6.53 7.26
C ASN A 307 28.04 -6.05 8.58
N PHE A 308 28.12 -4.73 8.74
CA PHE A 308 28.90 -4.08 9.81
C PHE A 308 28.48 -4.60 11.18
N ARG A 309 27.17 -4.65 11.40
CA ARG A 309 26.55 -5.02 12.67
C ARG A 309 26.69 -6.49 13.03
N GLN A 310 26.96 -7.38 12.07
CA GLN A 310 27.34 -8.77 12.33
C GLN A 310 28.84 -8.89 12.57
N GLU A 311 29.66 -8.28 11.73
CA GLU A 311 31.12 -8.37 11.81
C GLU A 311 31.66 -7.82 13.14
N LEU A 312 31.16 -6.65 13.57
CA LEU A 312 31.52 -6.01 14.86
C LEU A 312 31.04 -6.79 16.10
N LYS A 313 30.18 -7.81 15.96
CA LYS A 313 29.82 -8.74 17.04
C LYS A 313 30.70 -9.99 17.07
N THR A 314 31.44 -10.25 15.99
CA THR A 314 32.26 -11.46 15.81
C THR A 314 33.77 -11.20 15.83
N GLY A 315 34.20 -9.96 15.58
CA GLY A 315 35.60 -9.55 15.53
C GLY A 315 35.78 -8.07 15.83
N SER A 316 37.02 -7.59 15.73
CA SER A 316 37.39 -6.20 16.01
C SER A 316 37.29 -5.30 14.77
N MET A 317 37.30 -3.98 14.99
CA MET A 317 37.46 -2.98 13.92
C MET A 317 38.64 -3.28 12.99
N ALA A 318 39.76 -3.76 13.54
CA ALA A 318 40.96 -4.08 12.77
C ALA A 318 40.78 -5.33 11.88
N ASP A 319 39.86 -6.23 12.21
CA ASP A 319 39.54 -7.40 11.38
C ASP A 319 38.70 -6.99 10.16
N LEU A 320 37.69 -6.14 10.37
CA LEU A 320 36.92 -5.49 9.29
C LEU A 320 37.82 -4.66 8.38
N GLN A 321 38.74 -3.86 8.93
CA GLN A 321 39.72 -3.09 8.17
C GLN A 321 40.67 -3.98 7.36
N ARG A 322 41.19 -5.07 7.94
CA ARG A 322 42.01 -6.06 7.19
C ARG A 322 41.21 -6.80 6.12
N SER A 323 39.94 -7.10 6.36
CA SER A 323 39.02 -7.68 5.34
C SER A 323 38.87 -6.72 4.15
N PHE A 324 38.56 -5.45 4.41
CA PHE A 324 38.42 -4.40 3.39
C PHE A 324 39.68 -4.24 2.53
N LEU A 325 40.84 -4.08 3.18
CA LEU A 325 42.11 -3.87 2.47
C LEU A 325 42.53 -5.11 1.67
N SER A 326 42.36 -6.32 2.21
CA SER A 326 42.74 -7.54 1.49
C SER A 326 41.82 -7.85 0.29
N GLN A 327 40.51 -7.56 0.38
CA GLN A 327 39.57 -7.72 -0.74
C GLN A 327 39.81 -6.70 -1.86
N LEU A 328 40.01 -5.42 -1.52
CA LEU A 328 40.14 -4.36 -2.53
C LEU A 328 41.55 -4.25 -3.12
N LEU A 329 42.61 -4.47 -2.31
CA LEU A 329 44.00 -4.21 -2.69
C LEU A 329 44.90 -5.46 -2.76
N GLY A 330 44.45 -6.62 -2.23
CA GLY A 330 45.14 -7.92 -2.35
C GLY A 330 45.75 -8.46 -1.04
N GLN A 331 45.93 -9.79 -0.96
CA GLN A 331 46.40 -10.48 0.26
C GLN A 331 47.82 -10.12 0.70
N GLU A 332 48.71 -9.71 -0.21
CA GLU A 332 50.10 -9.33 0.09
C GLU A 332 50.22 -8.25 1.18
N ILE A 333 49.18 -7.42 1.31
CA ILE A 333 49.09 -6.31 2.26
C ILE A 333 48.90 -6.79 3.70
N LEU A 334 48.32 -7.98 3.91
CA LEU A 334 48.16 -8.58 5.24
C LEU A 334 49.51 -8.88 5.90
N ASN A 335 50.59 -9.00 5.11
CA ASN A 335 51.94 -9.27 5.58
C ASN A 335 52.71 -8.00 5.99
N MET A 336 52.17 -6.79 5.76
CA MET A 336 52.85 -5.51 6.05
C MET A 336 52.51 -4.88 7.42
N GLY A 337 51.74 -5.57 8.27
CA GLY A 337 51.41 -5.12 9.63
C GLY A 337 50.09 -4.36 9.74
N SER A 338 49.97 -3.52 10.78
CA SER A 338 48.72 -2.79 11.10
C SER A 338 48.56 -1.53 10.26
N LEU A 339 48.14 -1.70 9.01
CA LEU A 339 47.80 -0.60 8.09
C LEU A 339 46.39 -0.05 8.39
N SER A 340 46.29 1.28 8.43
CA SER A 340 45.07 2.07 8.69
C SER A 340 44.51 2.71 7.41
N PHE A 341 43.34 3.36 7.51
CA PHE A 341 42.83 4.18 6.40
C PHE A 341 43.52 5.54 6.27
N ARG A 342 44.29 5.96 7.27
CA ARG A 342 45.05 7.22 7.26
C ARG A 342 46.38 7.11 6.51
N ASP A 343 46.90 5.89 6.31
CA ASP A 343 48.15 5.64 5.60
C ASP A 343 48.07 6.10 4.13
N THR A 344 49.01 6.97 3.74
CA THR A 344 49.09 7.51 2.37
C THR A 344 49.24 6.41 1.33
N PHE A 345 50.05 5.38 1.63
CA PHE A 345 50.20 4.19 0.78
C PHE A 345 48.87 3.45 0.49
N VAL A 346 47.98 3.35 1.49
CA VAL A 346 46.66 2.74 1.34
C VAL A 346 45.76 3.61 0.47
N ARG A 347 45.67 4.90 0.78
CA ARG A 347 44.84 5.87 0.04
C ARG A 347 45.30 6.02 -1.40
N ASP A 348 46.61 6.08 -1.66
CA ASP A 348 47.16 6.21 -3.01
C ASP A 348 46.99 4.95 -3.88
N ARG A 349 46.74 3.78 -3.27
CA ARG A 349 46.33 2.57 -4.01
C ARG A 349 44.83 2.53 -4.26
N LEU A 350 44.00 2.92 -3.28
CA LEU A 350 42.54 3.02 -3.47
C LEU A 350 42.15 4.11 -4.49
N ARG A 351 42.86 5.25 -4.50
CA ARG A 351 42.77 6.32 -5.53
C ARG A 351 43.05 5.86 -6.97
N ARG A 352 43.73 4.72 -7.15
CA ARG A 352 44.10 4.18 -8.47
C ARG A 352 43.17 3.07 -8.96
N LYS A 353 42.09 2.78 -8.24
CA LYS A 353 41.20 1.65 -8.50
C LYS A 353 39.73 2.05 -8.42
N LYS A 354 38.95 1.71 -9.45
CA LYS A 354 37.49 1.91 -9.48
C LYS A 354 36.79 0.79 -8.71
N VAL A 355 36.24 1.11 -7.53
CA VAL A 355 35.67 0.13 -6.58
C VAL A 355 34.18 0.30 -6.34
N PHE A 356 33.48 -0.81 -6.05
CA PHE A 356 32.11 -0.81 -5.55
C PHE A 356 32.08 -1.29 -4.10
N ILE A 357 31.47 -0.53 -3.21
CA ILE A 357 31.52 -0.79 -1.76
C ILE A 357 30.09 -0.87 -1.22
N VAL A 358 29.75 -1.95 -0.51
CA VAL A 358 28.46 -2.13 0.18
C VAL A 358 28.67 -2.27 1.68
N LEU A 359 28.06 -1.37 2.46
CA LEU A 359 28.09 -1.36 3.93
C LEU A 359 26.67 -1.62 4.44
N ASP A 360 26.37 -2.83 4.90
CA ASP A 360 25.01 -3.28 5.23
C ASP A 360 24.71 -3.32 6.75
N ASP A 361 23.45 -2.99 7.09
CA ASP A 361 22.87 -2.87 8.44
C ASP A 361 23.68 -1.99 9.41
N VAL A 362 24.24 -0.89 8.92
CA VAL A 362 25.01 0.10 9.72
C VAL A 362 24.07 0.76 10.74
N ASP A 363 24.33 0.60 12.04
CA ASP A 363 23.48 1.09 13.14
C ASP A 363 24.05 2.26 13.96
N ASP A 364 25.37 2.47 13.96
CA ASP A 364 26.03 3.67 14.48
C ASP A 364 27.34 3.95 13.70
N LEU A 365 27.73 5.22 13.58
CA LEU A 365 28.98 5.70 12.98
C LEU A 365 29.92 6.39 14.00
N MET A 366 29.50 6.63 15.24
CA MET A 366 30.35 7.19 16.29
C MET A 366 31.58 6.31 16.63
N PRO A 367 31.53 4.97 16.58
CA PRO A 367 32.72 4.11 16.72
C PRO A 367 33.63 4.10 15.47
N LEU A 368 33.25 4.80 14.40
CA LEU A 368 33.75 4.58 13.03
C LEU A 368 34.43 5.81 12.43
N GLU A 369 35.13 6.60 13.24
CA GLU A 369 35.76 7.86 12.83
C GLU A 369 36.74 7.70 11.64
N GLU A 370 37.51 6.61 11.54
CA GLU A 370 38.36 6.33 10.36
C GLU A 370 37.54 6.04 9.07
N TRP A 371 36.39 5.35 9.18
CA TRP A 371 35.50 5.13 8.03
C TRP A 371 34.81 6.43 7.61
N LYS A 372 34.41 7.24 8.59
CA LYS A 372 33.82 8.56 8.40
C LYS A 372 34.80 9.49 7.68
N GLU A 373 36.06 9.56 8.12
CA GLU A 373 37.14 10.25 7.39
C GLU A 373 37.36 9.72 5.97
N LEU A 374 37.33 8.39 5.78
CA LEU A 374 37.49 7.75 4.46
C LEU A 374 36.37 8.15 3.48
N LEU A 375 35.12 8.22 3.96
CA LEU A 375 33.91 8.53 3.18
C LEU A 375 33.68 10.04 2.98
N HIS A 376 33.96 10.88 3.99
CA HIS A 376 34.02 12.34 3.81
C HIS A 376 35.13 12.72 2.83
N GLY A 377 36.30 12.07 2.95
CA GLY A 377 37.42 12.22 2.04
C GLY A 377 37.28 11.51 0.69
N ARG A 378 36.10 11.00 0.31
CA ARG A 378 35.91 10.03 -0.81
C ARG A 378 36.62 10.38 -2.13
N HIS A 379 36.50 11.62 -2.61
CA HIS A 379 37.18 12.10 -3.84
C HIS A 379 38.72 12.07 -3.74
N GLY A 380 39.25 12.06 -2.52
CA GLY A 380 40.66 11.91 -2.20
C GLY A 380 41.00 10.57 -1.51
N SER A 381 40.13 9.55 -1.64
CA SER A 381 40.31 8.22 -1.04
C SER A 381 40.06 7.08 -2.02
N PHE A 382 39.21 7.26 -3.03
CA PHE A 382 38.86 6.24 -4.03
C PHE A 382 39.13 6.71 -5.46
N GLY A 383 39.29 5.78 -6.40
CA GLY A 383 39.49 6.11 -7.81
C GLY A 383 38.22 6.65 -8.50
N PRO A 384 38.36 7.41 -9.60
CA PRO A 384 37.22 7.92 -10.36
C PRO A 384 36.20 6.83 -10.73
N GLY A 385 34.92 7.20 -10.63
CA GLY A 385 33.78 6.32 -10.91
C GLY A 385 33.51 5.25 -9.85
N SER A 386 34.26 5.20 -8.74
CA SER A 386 33.96 4.32 -7.60
C SER A 386 32.62 4.71 -6.96
N LYS A 387 31.88 3.75 -6.41
CA LYS A 387 30.55 4.02 -5.79
C LYS A 387 30.41 3.29 -4.46
N VAL A 388 29.68 3.89 -3.52
CA VAL A 388 29.37 3.32 -2.20
C VAL A 388 27.86 3.22 -2.02
N LEU A 389 27.41 2.10 -1.45
CA LEU A 389 26.02 1.85 -1.09
C LEU A 389 25.95 1.48 0.38
N MET A 390 25.26 2.28 1.18
CA MET A 390 25.08 2.04 2.62
C MET A 390 23.64 1.59 2.88
N THR A 391 23.42 0.67 3.82
CA THR A 391 22.07 0.35 4.32
C THR A 391 21.95 0.58 5.82
N SER A 392 20.85 1.20 6.26
CA SER A 392 20.57 1.43 7.68
C SER A 392 19.08 1.33 8.00
N ARG A 393 18.77 1.19 9.29
CA ARG A 393 17.40 1.32 9.84
C ARG A 393 17.08 2.73 10.29
N ASP A 394 18.12 3.53 10.52
CA ASP A 394 18.06 4.87 11.05
C ASP A 394 18.46 5.87 9.96
N LYS A 395 17.62 6.87 9.72
CA LYS A 395 17.92 7.95 8.78
C LYS A 395 19.09 8.83 9.26
N GLN A 396 19.24 9.04 10.57
CA GLN A 396 20.27 9.93 11.14
C GLN A 396 21.69 9.40 10.91
N VAL A 397 21.85 8.07 10.81
CA VAL A 397 23.13 7.42 10.45
C VAL A 397 23.55 7.72 9.01
N LEU A 398 22.62 8.06 8.11
CA LEU A 398 22.93 8.41 6.72
C LEU A 398 23.09 9.92 6.52
N ASN A 399 22.35 10.73 7.28
CA ASN A 399 22.48 12.17 7.29
C ASN A 399 23.96 12.56 7.56
N ASN A 400 24.49 13.50 6.77
CA ASN A 400 25.88 13.97 6.79
C ASN A 400 26.96 13.03 6.20
N VAL A 401 26.65 11.80 5.76
CA VAL A 401 27.66 10.89 5.16
C VAL A 401 27.34 10.48 3.72
N VAL A 402 26.06 10.33 3.36
CA VAL A 402 25.66 9.98 1.99
C VAL A 402 25.34 11.21 1.15
N ASP A 403 25.56 11.12 -0.16
CA ASP A 403 25.17 12.16 -1.12
C ASP A 403 23.65 12.14 -1.38
N GLU A 404 23.06 10.94 -1.46
CA GLU A 404 21.63 10.72 -1.77
C GLU A 404 21.01 9.64 -0.87
N THR A 405 19.69 9.72 -0.60
CA THR A 405 18.97 8.71 0.21
C THR A 405 17.79 8.07 -0.51
N TYR A 406 17.65 6.75 -0.37
CA TYR A 406 16.48 5.99 -0.84
C TYR A 406 15.74 5.35 0.34
N LYS A 407 14.52 5.82 0.62
CA LYS A 407 13.61 5.15 1.56
C LYS A 407 12.93 3.99 0.83
N VAL A 408 13.11 2.76 1.32
CA VAL A 408 12.51 1.57 0.69
C VAL A 408 10.99 1.58 0.87
N GLU A 409 10.29 1.60 -0.26
CA GLU A 409 8.84 1.48 -0.32
C GLU A 409 8.39 0.03 -0.10
N ARG A 410 7.31 -0.15 0.66
CA ARG A 410 6.59 -1.42 0.84
C ARG A 410 6.28 -2.06 -0.52
N LEU A 411 6.11 -3.39 -0.56
CA LEU A 411 5.60 -4.05 -1.77
C LEU A 411 4.19 -3.54 -2.08
N ARG A 412 3.90 -3.31 -3.37
CA ARG A 412 2.53 -3.04 -3.83
C ARG A 412 1.65 -4.27 -3.59
N TYR A 413 0.33 -4.11 -3.61
CA TYR A 413 -0.61 -5.19 -3.30
C TYR A 413 -0.37 -6.44 -4.16
N GLU A 414 -0.14 -6.25 -5.46
CA GLU A 414 0.11 -7.30 -6.44
C GLU A 414 1.47 -7.97 -6.22
N GLU A 415 2.51 -7.17 -5.91
CA GLU A 415 3.87 -7.65 -5.62
C GLU A 415 3.90 -8.48 -4.32
N ALA A 416 3.17 -8.03 -3.30
CA ALA A 416 3.03 -8.70 -2.02
C ALA A 416 2.26 -10.03 -2.15
N LEU A 417 1.16 -10.00 -2.91
CA LEU A 417 0.33 -11.16 -3.24
C LEU A 417 1.13 -12.24 -3.97
N GLN A 418 1.86 -11.86 -5.03
CA GLN A 418 2.71 -12.78 -5.80
C GLN A 418 3.82 -13.39 -4.93
N LEU A 419 4.50 -12.58 -4.11
CA LEU A 419 5.53 -13.07 -3.20
C LEU A 419 4.95 -14.09 -2.20
N PHE A 420 3.82 -13.79 -1.56
CA PHE A 420 3.17 -14.70 -0.62
C PHE A 420 2.75 -16.02 -1.28
N ILE A 421 2.05 -15.96 -2.41
CA ILE A 421 1.59 -17.14 -3.18
C ILE A 421 2.77 -18.02 -3.58
N SER A 422 3.90 -17.43 -4.01
CA SER A 422 5.09 -18.19 -4.40
C SER A 422 5.70 -19.03 -3.26
N LYS A 423 5.47 -18.65 -2.00
CA LYS A 423 5.97 -19.36 -0.81
C LYS A 423 4.92 -20.27 -0.17
N ALA A 424 3.64 -19.91 -0.23
CA ALA A 424 2.54 -20.66 0.38
C ALA A 424 1.94 -21.75 -0.52
N LEU A 425 1.80 -21.50 -1.83
CA LEU A 425 0.84 -22.20 -2.68
C LEU A 425 1.39 -22.70 -4.03
N LYS A 426 2.70 -22.57 -4.31
CA LYS A 426 3.30 -22.97 -5.60
C LYS A 426 2.58 -22.39 -6.84
N ASN A 427 2.04 -21.18 -6.71
CA ASN A 427 1.36 -20.41 -7.76
C ASN A 427 -0.09 -20.80 -8.10
N CYS A 428 -0.78 -21.62 -7.29
CA CYS A 428 -2.22 -21.92 -7.48
C CYS A 428 -3.09 -21.43 -6.31
N ILE A 429 -4.12 -20.62 -6.56
CA ILE A 429 -5.20 -20.32 -5.60
C ILE A 429 -6.37 -21.26 -5.91
N THR A 430 -6.93 -21.96 -4.92
CA THR A 430 -7.94 -23.02 -5.16
C THR A 430 -9.32 -22.79 -4.55
N THR A 431 -9.50 -21.87 -3.60
CA THR A 431 -10.84 -21.58 -3.03
C THR A 431 -11.11 -20.09 -2.79
N ILE A 432 -12.39 -19.75 -2.56
CA ILE A 432 -12.83 -18.38 -2.21
C ILE A 432 -12.32 -18.00 -0.81
N ASP A 433 -12.45 -18.88 0.19
CA ASP A 433 -11.98 -18.62 1.57
C ASP A 433 -10.48 -18.30 1.65
N GLN A 434 -9.67 -18.86 0.74
CA GLN A 434 -8.26 -18.53 0.62
C GLN A 434 -8.05 -17.07 0.17
N ARG A 435 -8.85 -16.54 -0.75
CA ARG A 435 -8.74 -15.14 -1.21
C ARG A 435 -9.04 -14.17 -0.08
N ASP A 436 -10.14 -14.41 0.62
CA ASP A 436 -10.62 -13.63 1.76
C ASP A 436 -9.57 -13.56 2.90
N LEU A 437 -8.87 -14.68 3.14
CA LEU A 437 -7.77 -14.76 4.09
C LEU A 437 -6.45 -14.18 3.56
N ILE A 438 -6.18 -14.27 2.26
CA ILE A 438 -5.07 -13.61 1.59
C ILE A 438 -5.19 -12.08 1.68
N GLU A 439 -6.39 -11.53 1.54
CA GLU A 439 -6.65 -10.09 1.72
C GLU A 439 -6.41 -9.64 3.16
N LYS A 440 -6.84 -10.43 4.15
CA LYS A 440 -6.53 -10.22 5.58
C LYS A 440 -5.02 -10.32 5.88
N ILE A 441 -4.31 -11.23 5.23
CA ILE A 441 -2.85 -11.34 5.31
C ILE A 441 -2.16 -10.12 4.68
N ALA A 442 -2.56 -9.71 3.47
CA ALA A 442 -1.95 -8.60 2.75
C ALA A 442 -2.16 -7.26 3.48
N SER A 443 -3.35 -7.04 4.04
CA SER A 443 -3.70 -5.85 4.82
C SER A 443 -3.00 -5.79 6.18
N HIS A 444 -2.80 -6.92 6.87
CA HIS A 444 -2.03 -6.95 8.14
C HIS A 444 -0.51 -6.84 7.92
N VAL A 445 0.01 -7.49 6.87
CA VAL A 445 1.45 -7.51 6.56
C VAL A 445 1.92 -6.26 5.81
N GLN A 446 1.00 -5.52 5.17
CA GLN A 446 1.21 -4.23 4.52
C GLN A 446 2.44 -4.20 3.58
N GLY A 447 2.69 -5.30 2.87
CA GLY A 447 3.78 -5.40 1.90
C GLY A 447 5.20 -5.53 2.49
N ASN A 448 5.36 -5.99 3.75
CA ASN A 448 6.66 -6.35 4.32
C ASN A 448 7.19 -7.71 3.76
N PRO A 449 8.27 -7.74 2.96
CA PRO A 449 8.76 -8.97 2.33
C PRO A 449 9.11 -10.10 3.30
N LEU A 450 9.81 -9.78 4.41
CA LEU A 450 10.21 -10.80 5.39
C LEU A 450 9.00 -11.48 6.02
N ALA A 451 7.98 -10.71 6.41
CA ALA A 451 6.78 -11.26 7.01
C ALA A 451 5.93 -12.08 6.02
N LEU A 452 5.85 -11.66 4.75
CA LEU A 452 5.20 -12.44 3.69
C LEU A 452 5.91 -13.79 3.45
N VAL A 453 7.24 -13.79 3.42
CA VAL A 453 8.04 -15.02 3.21
C VAL A 453 7.95 -15.95 4.43
N VAL A 454 8.10 -15.41 5.65
CA VAL A 454 8.02 -16.20 6.89
C VAL A 454 6.63 -16.80 7.06
N LEU A 455 5.56 -16.03 6.84
CA LEU A 455 4.20 -16.55 6.90
C LEU A 455 3.97 -17.58 5.78
N GLY A 456 4.21 -17.22 4.52
CA GLY A 456 3.94 -18.09 3.37
C GLY A 456 4.65 -19.44 3.49
N SER A 457 5.94 -19.47 3.84
CA SER A 457 6.66 -20.72 4.06
C SER A 457 6.21 -21.50 5.29
N SER A 458 5.60 -20.86 6.30
CA SER A 458 4.97 -21.55 7.44
C SER A 458 3.59 -22.13 7.13
N LEU A 459 2.92 -21.62 6.08
CA LEU A 459 1.58 -22.01 5.63
C LEU A 459 1.59 -23.01 4.47
N TYR A 460 2.76 -23.37 3.95
CA TYR A 460 2.87 -24.36 2.89
C TYR A 460 2.30 -25.72 3.33
N GLY A 461 1.27 -26.19 2.62
CA GLY A 461 0.54 -27.43 2.94
C GLY A 461 -0.37 -27.36 4.17
N LYS A 462 -0.71 -26.15 4.65
CA LYS A 462 -1.59 -25.94 5.81
C LYS A 462 -3.04 -25.65 5.40
N ASN A 463 -4.00 -26.01 6.27
CA ASN A 463 -5.43 -25.74 6.03
C ASN A 463 -5.86 -24.34 6.48
N THR A 464 -7.00 -23.85 6.00
CA THR A 464 -7.50 -22.48 6.24
C THR A 464 -7.63 -22.13 7.73
N GLY A 465 -7.96 -23.07 8.61
CA GLY A 465 -8.02 -22.86 10.06
C GLY A 465 -6.63 -22.68 10.70
N GLU A 466 -5.64 -23.43 10.23
CA GLU A 466 -4.24 -23.23 10.61
C GLU A 466 -3.71 -21.88 10.11
N TRP A 467 -4.13 -21.41 8.93
CA TRP A 467 -3.77 -20.09 8.40
C TRP A 467 -4.28 -18.95 9.29
N TYR A 468 -5.56 -18.96 9.70
CA TYR A 468 -6.10 -17.99 10.66
C TYR A 468 -5.34 -18.02 12.00
N SER A 469 -5.01 -19.22 12.51
CA SER A 469 -4.25 -19.40 13.75
C SER A 469 -2.82 -18.85 13.68
N ALA A 470 -2.16 -18.97 12.52
CA ALA A 470 -0.82 -18.44 12.29
C ALA A 470 -0.82 -16.91 12.10
N LEU A 471 -1.80 -16.34 11.39
CA LEU A 471 -1.95 -14.89 11.20
C LEU A 471 -2.04 -14.18 12.56
N ASN A 472 -2.87 -14.70 13.47
CA ASN A 472 -3.05 -14.18 14.84
C ASN A 472 -1.77 -14.26 15.72
N LYS A 473 -0.68 -14.86 15.23
CA LYS A 473 0.61 -14.98 15.93
C LYS A 473 1.78 -14.47 15.11
N LEU A 474 1.54 -13.80 13.97
CA LEU A 474 2.58 -13.50 12.99
C LEU A 474 3.71 -12.63 13.55
N ALA A 475 3.37 -11.53 14.23
CA ALA A 475 4.37 -10.64 14.85
C ALA A 475 5.15 -11.32 15.99
N GLN A 476 4.59 -12.36 16.62
CA GLN A 476 5.22 -13.19 17.66
C GLN A 476 6.14 -14.27 17.07
N ASN A 477 6.26 -14.38 15.73
CA ASN A 477 7.23 -15.28 15.12
C ASN A 477 8.65 -14.75 15.39
N PRO A 478 9.56 -15.55 16.01
CA PRO A 478 10.89 -15.06 16.38
C PRO A 478 11.73 -14.49 15.24
N ARG A 479 11.48 -14.87 13.98
CA ARG A 479 12.19 -14.27 12.82
C ARG A 479 11.70 -12.85 12.52
N ILE A 480 10.42 -12.57 12.75
CA ILE A 480 9.82 -11.26 12.51
C ILE A 480 10.05 -10.36 13.72
N GLU A 481 9.79 -10.84 14.94
CA GLU A 481 10.03 -10.07 16.16
C GLU A 481 11.49 -9.60 16.22
N ASN A 482 12.47 -10.51 16.12
CA ASN A 482 13.89 -10.13 16.16
C ASN A 482 14.28 -9.16 15.03
N ALA A 483 13.68 -9.26 13.85
CA ALA A 483 13.99 -8.37 12.73
C ALA A 483 13.43 -6.94 12.92
N LEU A 484 12.30 -6.79 13.62
CA LEU A 484 11.67 -5.50 13.93
C LEU A 484 12.27 -4.87 15.21
N ARG A 485 12.38 -5.67 16.27
CA ARG A 485 12.79 -5.29 17.62
C ARG A 485 14.21 -4.74 17.70
N ILE A 486 15.05 -4.98 16.68
CA ILE A 486 16.37 -4.34 16.54
C ILE A 486 16.31 -2.81 16.65
N SER A 487 15.33 -2.16 16.00
CA SER A 487 15.22 -0.69 16.09
C SER A 487 14.75 -0.22 17.47
N TYR A 488 13.91 -1.02 18.15
CA TYR A 488 13.39 -0.73 19.49
C TYR A 488 14.45 -0.92 20.59
N ASN A 489 15.22 -2.00 20.53
CA ASN A 489 16.35 -2.25 21.45
C ASN A 489 17.51 -1.25 21.27
N GLY A 490 17.46 -0.37 20.25
CA GLY A 490 18.42 0.72 20.00
C GLY A 490 17.88 2.11 20.37
N LEU A 491 16.88 2.14 21.25
CA LEU A 491 16.32 3.33 21.91
C LEU A 491 16.74 3.32 23.39
N ASP A 492 16.83 4.50 24.01
CA ASP A 492 16.86 4.60 25.47
C ASP A 492 15.50 4.21 26.11
N GLU A 493 15.48 4.05 27.44
CA GLU A 493 14.32 3.55 28.19
C GLU A 493 13.10 4.49 28.11
N GLU A 494 13.33 5.80 27.99
CA GLU A 494 12.25 6.79 27.87
C GLU A 494 11.63 6.76 26.47
N GLN A 495 12.46 6.72 25.43
CA GLN A 495 12.04 6.52 24.04
C GLN A 495 11.32 5.18 23.82
N GLN A 496 11.74 4.11 24.51
CA GLN A 496 11.03 2.84 24.53
C GLN A 496 9.61 2.99 25.11
N SER A 497 9.48 3.69 26.25
CA SER A 497 8.17 3.96 26.88
C SER A 497 7.28 4.84 26.00
N ILE A 498 7.84 5.88 25.36
CA ILE A 498 7.14 6.75 24.39
C ILE A 498 6.64 5.95 23.18
N PHE A 499 7.44 5.00 22.65
CA PHE A 499 7.01 4.12 21.56
C PHE A 499 5.82 3.24 21.98
N LEU A 500 5.87 2.65 23.19
CA LEU A 500 4.76 1.86 23.72
C LEU A 500 3.49 2.71 23.90
N ASP A 501 3.61 3.94 24.41
CA ASP A 501 2.48 4.87 24.56
C ASP A 501 1.84 5.21 23.21
N ILE A 502 2.65 5.53 22.20
CA ILE A 502 2.17 5.81 20.83
C ILE A 502 1.47 4.58 20.22
N ALA A 503 2.01 3.38 20.44
CA ALA A 503 1.44 2.13 19.93
C ALA A 503 0.10 1.76 20.59
N HIS A 504 -0.11 2.06 21.88
CA HIS A 504 -1.34 1.68 22.61
C HIS A 504 -2.45 2.75 22.54
N PHE A 505 -2.10 4.04 22.49
CA PHE A 505 -3.06 5.14 22.63
C PHE A 505 -3.15 6.06 21.41
N PHE A 506 -2.02 6.39 20.77
CA PHE A 506 -1.92 7.51 19.82
C PHE A 506 -1.79 7.15 18.33
N ARG A 507 -2.04 5.88 17.95
CA ARG A 507 -2.29 5.54 16.53
C ARG A 507 -3.45 6.37 15.99
N ARG A 508 -3.26 7.01 14.82
CA ARG A 508 -4.18 7.97 14.17
C ARG A 508 -4.47 9.22 14.99
N PHE A 509 -3.56 9.67 15.85
CA PHE A 509 -3.62 11.00 16.47
C PHE A 509 -2.87 12.03 15.63
N LYS A 510 -3.33 13.28 15.62
CA LYS A 510 -2.57 14.42 15.09
C LYS A 510 -1.26 14.52 15.87
N GLN A 511 -0.10 14.55 15.20
CA GLN A 511 1.21 14.53 15.86
C GLN A 511 1.34 15.60 16.96
N LYS A 512 0.90 16.84 16.67
CA LYS A 512 0.89 17.95 17.63
C LYS A 512 -0.03 17.76 18.85
N GLN A 513 -1.02 16.86 18.76
CA GLN A 513 -1.92 16.51 19.87
C GLN A 513 -1.28 15.45 20.75
N ALA A 514 -0.80 14.35 20.14
CA ALA A 514 -0.07 13.29 20.85
C ALA A 514 1.17 13.84 21.57
N THR A 515 1.95 14.71 20.90
CA THR A 515 3.09 15.41 21.50
C THR A 515 2.68 16.15 22.78
N ARG A 516 1.65 17.01 22.73
CA ARG A 516 1.19 17.78 23.91
C ARG A 516 0.76 16.90 25.09
N ILE A 517 0.15 15.74 24.82
CA ILE A 517 -0.29 14.78 25.85
C ILE A 517 0.93 14.10 26.48
N LEU A 518 1.90 13.68 25.66
CA LEU A 518 3.15 13.07 26.13
C LEU A 518 4.04 14.07 26.88
N ASP A 519 4.16 15.32 26.39
CA ASP A 519 4.89 16.42 27.04
C ASP A 519 4.40 16.64 28.49
N GLY A 520 3.10 16.45 28.73
CA GLY A 520 2.48 16.56 30.05
C GLY A 520 2.91 15.46 31.03
N PHE A 521 3.22 14.26 30.54
CA PHE A 521 3.71 13.14 31.36
C PHE A 521 5.22 13.16 31.56
N TYR A 522 5.99 13.26 30.48
CA TYR A 522 7.45 13.25 30.55
C TYR A 522 8.03 14.58 31.08
N HIS A 523 7.16 15.56 31.37
CA HIS A 523 7.47 16.90 31.89
C HIS A 523 8.50 17.70 31.06
N ARG A 524 8.75 17.26 29.81
CA ARG A 524 9.66 17.83 28.83
C ARG A 524 9.06 17.70 27.43
N SER A 525 9.58 18.47 26.48
CA SER A 525 9.25 18.28 25.05
C SER A 525 9.70 16.90 24.57
N VAL A 526 8.78 16.08 24.06
CA VAL A 526 9.09 14.77 23.43
C VAL A 526 9.24 14.84 21.91
N ILE A 527 9.35 16.05 21.34
CA ILE A 527 9.45 16.26 19.87
C ILE A 527 10.69 15.55 19.30
N PHE A 528 11.81 15.58 20.03
CA PHE A 528 13.05 14.92 19.65
C PHE A 528 12.87 13.39 19.56
N ASP A 529 12.21 12.81 20.55
CA ASP A 529 12.00 11.38 20.71
C ASP A 529 11.04 10.86 19.64
N ILE A 530 9.96 11.60 19.37
CA ILE A 530 9.06 11.33 18.25
C ILE A 530 9.81 11.41 16.91
N SER A 531 10.76 12.33 16.72
CA SER A 531 11.62 12.36 15.52
C SER A 531 12.51 11.11 15.45
N THR A 532 13.15 10.73 16.55
CA THR A 532 14.01 9.54 16.64
C THR A 532 13.25 8.25 16.29
N LEU A 533 11.99 8.13 16.74
CA LEU A 533 11.11 7.02 16.37
C LEU A 533 10.71 7.02 14.88
N ILE A 534 10.60 8.20 14.24
CA ILE A 534 10.35 8.32 12.79
C ILE A 534 11.61 7.95 11.99
N ASP A 535 12.77 8.44 12.41
CA ASP A 535 14.06 8.23 11.73
C ASP A 535 14.52 6.76 11.83
N LYS A 536 14.34 6.10 12.98
CA LYS A 536 14.54 4.63 13.16
C LYS A 536 13.43 3.76 12.56
N CYS A 537 12.48 4.36 11.83
CA CYS A 537 11.36 3.71 11.15
C CYS A 537 10.40 2.90 12.04
N LEU A 538 10.26 3.28 13.31
CA LEU A 538 9.34 2.65 14.27
C LEU A 538 7.92 3.22 14.18
N ILE A 539 7.79 4.51 13.84
CA ILE A 539 6.51 5.17 13.53
C ILE A 539 6.63 5.97 12.22
N THR A 540 5.50 6.40 11.66
CA THR A 540 5.45 7.25 10.47
C THR A 540 4.41 8.36 10.62
N THR A 541 4.54 9.41 9.81
CA THR A 541 3.60 10.53 9.75
C THR A 541 2.91 10.57 8.39
N SER A 542 1.57 10.53 8.37
CA SER A 542 0.76 10.68 7.15
C SER A 542 -0.28 11.78 7.36
N HIS A 543 -0.31 12.81 6.51
CA HIS A 543 -1.20 13.98 6.66
C HIS A 543 -1.20 14.62 8.07
N ASN A 544 -0.02 14.69 8.72
CA ASN A 544 0.20 15.11 10.12
C ASN A 544 -0.38 14.18 11.21
N MET A 545 -0.82 12.97 10.85
CA MET A 545 -1.28 11.93 11.77
C MET A 545 -0.14 10.93 12.04
N LEU A 546 0.00 10.48 13.29
CA LEU A 546 0.88 9.37 13.67
C LEU A 546 0.27 8.04 13.21
N GLU A 547 1.02 7.28 12.43
CA GLU A 547 0.68 5.92 12.04
C GLU A 547 1.80 4.95 12.42
N ILE A 548 1.40 3.74 12.83
CA ILE A 548 2.30 2.64 13.17
C ILE A 548 1.93 1.45 12.30
N HIS A 549 2.94 0.71 11.84
CA HIS A 549 2.72 -0.50 11.05
C HIS A 549 2.18 -1.61 11.97
N ASP A 550 1.16 -2.36 11.53
CA ASP A 550 0.48 -3.36 12.39
C ASP A 550 1.45 -4.37 13.05
N LEU A 551 2.46 -4.85 12.31
CA LEU A 551 3.52 -5.73 12.84
C LEU A 551 4.35 -5.09 13.96
N LEU A 552 4.59 -3.78 13.92
CA LEU A 552 5.27 -3.03 14.99
C LEU A 552 4.33 -2.74 16.16
N GLN A 553 3.04 -2.56 15.91
CA GLN A 553 2.04 -2.38 16.96
C GLN A 553 1.83 -3.69 17.74
N GLU A 554 1.72 -4.84 17.06
CA GLU A 554 1.67 -6.15 17.71
C GLU A 554 2.98 -6.52 18.43
N MET A 555 4.13 -6.02 17.98
CA MET A 555 5.39 -6.11 18.71
C MET A 555 5.36 -5.27 20.00
N ALA A 556 4.84 -4.05 19.97
CA ALA A 556 4.61 -3.26 21.19
C ALA A 556 3.66 -3.99 22.16
N PHE A 557 2.59 -4.60 21.63
CA PHE A 557 1.66 -5.40 22.42
C PHE A 557 2.31 -6.71 22.92
N SER A 558 3.24 -7.35 22.20
CA SER A 558 3.93 -8.55 22.69
C SER A 558 4.95 -8.24 23.78
N ILE A 559 5.63 -7.09 23.70
CA ILE A 559 6.52 -6.57 24.75
C ILE A 559 5.74 -6.39 26.07
N VAL A 560 4.61 -5.67 26.04
CA VAL A 560 3.79 -5.46 27.26
C VAL A 560 3.17 -6.78 27.75
N ARG A 561 2.70 -7.66 26.86
CA ARG A 561 2.22 -9.00 27.24
C ARG A 561 3.31 -9.89 27.86
N ALA A 562 4.59 -9.58 27.68
CA ALA A 562 5.71 -10.31 28.26
C ALA A 562 6.12 -9.83 29.67
N GLU A 563 5.70 -8.63 30.10
CA GLU A 563 5.92 -8.12 31.47
C GLU A 563 5.35 -9.07 32.53
N SER A 564 4.13 -9.58 32.29
CA SER A 564 3.47 -10.52 33.20
C SER A 564 2.44 -11.42 32.50
N LYS A 565 2.32 -12.65 33.02
CA LYS A 565 1.24 -13.57 32.67
C LYS A 565 -0.13 -13.12 33.21
N PHE A 566 -0.14 -12.31 34.27
CA PHE A 566 -1.36 -11.77 34.87
C PHE A 566 -1.64 -10.37 34.32
N PRO A 567 -2.78 -10.12 33.63
CA PRO A 567 -3.07 -8.83 33.04
C PRO A 567 -2.99 -7.64 34.00
N GLY A 568 -3.40 -7.81 35.27
CA GLY A 568 -3.33 -6.72 36.26
C GLY A 568 -1.91 -6.19 36.49
N LYS A 569 -0.88 -7.04 36.40
CA LYS A 569 0.52 -6.67 36.64
C LYS A 569 1.24 -6.28 35.34
N ARG A 570 0.64 -5.38 34.56
CA ARG A 570 1.20 -4.87 33.30
C ARG A 570 1.01 -3.36 33.19
N SER A 571 2.00 -2.70 32.60
CA SER A 571 2.02 -1.26 32.36
C SER A 571 0.82 -0.78 31.54
N ARG A 572 0.42 -1.54 30.51
CA ARG A 572 -0.60 -1.14 29.54
C ARG A 572 -1.55 -2.29 29.20
N LEU A 573 -2.83 -1.98 29.03
CA LEU A 573 -3.87 -2.95 28.66
C LEU A 573 -4.64 -2.46 27.42
N CYS A 574 -4.61 -3.26 26.35
CA CYS A 574 -5.33 -2.98 25.09
C CYS A 574 -6.14 -4.16 24.54
N HIS A 575 -5.97 -5.35 25.11
CA HIS A 575 -6.63 -6.57 24.62
C HIS A 575 -7.97 -6.77 25.34
N LEU A 576 -9.05 -6.94 24.56
CA LEU A 576 -10.43 -6.93 25.05
C LEU A 576 -10.68 -7.92 26.22
N PRO A 577 -10.37 -9.24 26.12
CA PRO A 577 -10.45 -10.16 27.25
C PRO A 577 -9.67 -9.72 28.49
N ASP A 578 -8.46 -9.19 28.32
CA ASP A 578 -7.55 -8.84 29.41
C ASP A 578 -8.07 -7.62 30.19
N VAL A 579 -8.57 -6.59 29.48
CA VAL A 579 -9.24 -5.43 30.09
C VAL A 579 -10.51 -5.86 30.82
N VAL A 580 -11.35 -6.69 30.19
CA VAL A 580 -12.61 -7.16 30.78
C VAL A 580 -12.38 -8.01 32.03
N HIS A 581 -11.36 -8.87 32.03
CA HIS A 581 -10.98 -9.66 33.20
C HIS A 581 -10.58 -8.76 34.39
N VAL A 582 -9.74 -7.75 34.17
CA VAL A 582 -9.32 -6.79 35.22
C VAL A 582 -10.49 -5.91 35.71
N MET A 583 -11.33 -5.44 34.80
CA MET A 583 -12.43 -4.51 35.12
C MET A 583 -13.65 -5.18 35.77
N VAL A 584 -13.93 -6.46 35.46
CA VAL A 584 -15.18 -7.15 35.85
C VAL A 584 -14.93 -8.34 36.77
N GLU A 585 -13.94 -9.17 36.45
CA GLU A 585 -13.65 -10.43 37.16
C GLU A 585 -12.70 -10.23 38.34
N ASN A 586 -12.59 -8.99 38.82
CA ASN A 586 -11.78 -8.56 39.97
C ASN A 586 -12.29 -9.21 41.28
N LYS A 587 -11.95 -10.50 41.45
CA LYS A 587 -12.43 -11.44 42.50
C LYS A 587 -11.30 -12.11 43.28
N VAL A 588 -10.04 -11.82 42.94
CA VAL A 588 -8.89 -12.05 43.81
C VAL A 588 -8.51 -10.69 44.39
N LYS A 589 -7.97 -10.66 45.61
CA LYS A 589 -7.61 -9.42 46.33
C LYS A 589 -6.77 -8.48 45.46
N ALA A 590 -6.89 -7.18 45.70
CA ALA A 590 -6.22 -6.11 44.98
C ALA A 590 -4.69 -6.10 45.22
N GLU A 591 -3.98 -7.07 44.62
CA GLU A 591 -2.54 -7.27 44.76
C GLU A 591 -1.86 -7.10 43.38
N GLY A 592 -1.55 -5.85 43.01
CA GLY A 592 -0.74 -5.52 41.83
C GLY A 592 -1.47 -5.02 40.59
N THR A 593 -2.65 -4.40 40.71
CA THR A 593 -3.15 -3.46 39.67
C THR A 593 -2.43 -2.11 39.70
N GLU A 594 -1.57 -1.91 40.70
CA GLU A 594 -0.75 -0.71 40.93
C GLU A 594 0.19 -0.40 39.74
N GLU A 595 0.60 -1.44 39.01
CA GLU A 595 1.47 -1.37 37.82
C GLU A 595 0.74 -0.78 36.58
N ILE A 596 -0.58 -0.64 36.59
CA ILE A 596 -1.36 -0.22 35.41
C ILE A 596 -1.25 1.29 35.19
N GLU A 597 -0.41 1.68 34.24
CA GLU A 597 -0.28 3.06 33.77
C GLU A 597 -1.33 3.43 32.72
N GLY A 598 -1.86 2.48 31.93
CA GLY A 598 -2.84 2.83 30.91
C GLY A 598 -3.76 1.72 30.39
N ILE A 599 -5.02 2.08 30.11
CA ILE A 599 -6.05 1.17 29.60
C ILE A 599 -6.70 1.74 28.34
N SER A 600 -6.71 0.96 27.26
CA SER A 600 -7.25 1.28 25.94
C SER A 600 -8.29 0.22 25.56
N LEU A 601 -9.52 0.61 25.23
CA LEU A 601 -10.60 -0.33 24.89
C LEU A 601 -11.45 0.20 23.74
N ASP A 602 -11.63 -0.63 22.73
CA ASP A 602 -12.61 -0.40 21.67
C ASP A 602 -13.95 -1.00 22.12
N ILE A 603 -14.82 -0.14 22.68
CA ILE A 603 -16.14 -0.49 23.24
C ILE A 603 -17.01 -1.15 22.17
N SER A 604 -16.88 -0.76 20.90
CA SER A 604 -17.70 -1.29 19.80
C SER A 604 -17.59 -2.82 19.68
N LYS A 605 -16.42 -3.38 20.01
CA LYS A 605 -16.11 -4.82 19.95
C LYS A 605 -16.68 -5.65 21.10
N LEU A 606 -17.36 -5.03 22.08
CA LEU A 606 -18.08 -5.75 23.12
C LEU A 606 -19.33 -6.44 22.55
N SER A 607 -19.37 -7.76 22.67
CA SER A 607 -20.50 -8.62 22.26
C SER A 607 -21.64 -8.69 23.29
N ARG A 608 -21.46 -8.06 24.46
CA ARG A 608 -22.46 -7.96 25.54
C ARG A 608 -22.18 -6.73 26.39
N GLN A 609 -23.20 -6.27 27.12
CA GLN A 609 -23.03 -5.25 28.14
C GLN A 609 -22.08 -5.72 29.26
N ILE A 610 -21.36 -4.75 29.83
CA ILE A 610 -20.47 -4.93 30.98
C ILE A 610 -20.93 -4.03 32.12
N HIS A 611 -21.17 -4.64 33.29
CA HIS A 611 -21.34 -3.90 34.54
C HIS A 611 -19.98 -3.75 35.21
N LEU A 612 -19.50 -2.50 35.32
CA LEU A 612 -18.39 -2.15 36.19
C LEU A 612 -18.87 -2.08 37.64
N LYS A 613 -17.95 -2.32 38.58
CA LYS A 613 -18.20 -2.04 40.00
C LYS A 613 -17.84 -0.58 40.35
N PRO A 614 -18.29 -0.03 41.50
CA PRO A 614 -17.88 1.30 41.95
C PRO A 614 -16.36 1.42 42.17
N ASP A 615 -15.73 0.32 42.57
CA ASP A 615 -14.31 0.16 42.92
C ASP A 615 -13.45 -0.36 41.75
N ALA A 616 -13.96 -0.38 40.51
CA ALA A 616 -13.28 -1.00 39.36
C ALA A 616 -11.88 -0.44 39.03
N PHE A 617 -11.58 0.79 39.43
CA PHE A 617 -10.26 1.46 39.28
C PHE A 617 -9.52 1.67 40.61
N ALA A 618 -9.99 1.09 41.72
CA ALA A 618 -9.26 1.15 42.99
C ALA A 618 -7.88 0.48 42.87
N MET A 619 -6.88 1.00 43.59
CA MET A 619 -5.48 0.53 43.50
C MET A 619 -4.88 0.63 42.08
N MET A 620 -5.27 1.66 41.31
CA MET A 620 -4.68 2.00 40.00
C MET A 620 -4.05 3.40 40.03
N ASP A 621 -3.33 3.71 41.10
CA ASP A 621 -2.77 5.04 41.39
C ASP A 621 -1.61 5.45 40.46
N GLY A 622 -1.19 4.54 39.57
CA GLY A 622 -0.28 4.81 38.45
C GLY A 622 -0.98 5.24 37.15
N LEU A 623 -2.31 5.09 37.06
CA LEU A 623 -3.06 5.25 35.80
C LEU A 623 -2.98 6.69 35.27
N ARG A 624 -2.35 6.83 34.10
CA ARG A 624 -2.10 8.08 33.37
C ARG A 624 -2.88 8.19 32.05
N PHE A 625 -3.25 7.06 31.44
CA PHE A 625 -4.07 7.01 30.22
C PHE A 625 -5.32 6.13 30.39
N LEU A 626 -6.50 6.70 30.15
CA LEU A 626 -7.75 5.93 30.03
C LEU A 626 -8.44 6.27 28.71
N LYS A 627 -8.67 5.26 27.85
CA LYS A 627 -9.19 5.43 26.50
C LYS A 627 -10.21 4.37 26.13
N PHE A 628 -11.47 4.56 26.49
CA PHE A 628 -12.59 3.74 26.02
C PHE A 628 -13.30 4.48 24.88
N TYR A 629 -13.35 3.89 23.68
CA TYR A 629 -13.79 4.56 22.45
C TYR A 629 -14.56 3.63 21.50
N PHE A 630 -15.31 4.18 20.54
CA PHE A 630 -15.93 3.39 19.45
C PHE A 630 -15.11 3.50 18.15
N SER A 631 -14.71 2.37 17.53
CA SER A 631 -14.06 2.39 16.20
C SER A 631 -15.04 2.39 15.02
N HIS A 632 -16.28 1.95 15.24
CA HIS A 632 -17.37 1.94 14.27
C HIS A 632 -18.64 2.45 14.95
N PHE A 633 -19.45 3.24 14.25
CA PHE A 633 -20.75 3.70 14.73
C PHE A 633 -21.87 2.74 14.27
N SER A 634 -22.78 2.43 15.19
CA SER A 634 -23.98 1.62 15.00
C SER A 634 -24.97 1.98 16.11
N GLU A 635 -26.28 1.86 15.88
CA GLU A 635 -27.32 2.13 16.89
C GLU A 635 -27.11 1.27 18.16
N ASP A 636 -26.71 -0.01 18.00
CA ASP A 636 -26.40 -0.97 19.07
C ASP A 636 -25.19 -0.62 19.98
N ASN A 637 -24.56 0.55 19.85
CA ASN A 637 -23.38 0.91 20.64
C ASN A 637 -23.67 1.56 21.99
N GLU A 638 -24.87 2.09 22.20
CA GLU A 638 -25.22 2.76 23.45
C GLU A 638 -25.23 1.79 24.64
N ASP A 639 -24.82 2.27 25.82
CA ASP A 639 -24.84 1.52 27.08
C ASP A 639 -24.10 0.16 27.12
N LYS A 640 -23.13 -0.08 26.22
CA LYS A 640 -22.25 -1.26 26.27
C LYS A 640 -21.42 -1.37 27.57
N MET A 641 -21.19 -0.26 28.27
CA MET A 641 -20.58 -0.25 29.61
C MET A 641 -21.51 0.48 30.59
N LEU A 642 -21.77 -0.14 31.74
CA LEU A 642 -22.73 0.30 32.74
C LEU A 642 -22.06 0.46 34.11
N LEU A 643 -22.43 1.52 34.83
CA LEU A 643 -22.08 1.74 36.24
C LEU A 643 -23.31 1.55 37.14
N PRO A 644 -23.12 1.23 38.43
CA PRO A 644 -24.20 1.26 39.41
C PRO A 644 -24.64 2.71 39.70
N PRO A 645 -25.83 2.94 40.28
CA PRO A 645 -26.34 4.29 40.57
C PRO A 645 -25.45 5.17 41.47
N THR A 646 -24.50 4.57 42.20
CA THR A 646 -23.48 5.27 43.00
C THR A 646 -22.34 5.87 42.17
N GLY A 647 -22.26 5.58 40.87
CA GLY A 647 -21.13 5.94 40.03
C GLY A 647 -19.82 5.23 40.39
N LEU A 648 -18.70 5.82 39.98
CA LEU A 648 -17.35 5.42 40.37
C LEU A 648 -16.95 6.05 41.71
N GLN A 649 -16.31 5.28 42.58
CA GLN A 649 -15.76 5.78 43.86
C GLN A 649 -14.40 6.46 43.69
N TYR A 650 -13.63 6.07 42.67
CA TYR A 650 -12.26 6.51 42.46
C TYR A 650 -11.85 6.52 40.99
N LEU A 651 -10.99 7.46 40.64
CA LEU A 651 -10.18 7.52 39.42
C LEU A 651 -8.81 8.13 39.81
N SER A 652 -7.74 7.70 39.15
CA SER A 652 -6.38 8.18 39.42
C SER A 652 -6.22 9.67 39.14
N ASN A 653 -5.70 10.42 40.11
CA ASN A 653 -5.34 11.83 39.95
C ASN A 653 -4.12 12.05 39.03
N LYS A 654 -3.43 10.98 38.61
CA LYS A 654 -2.36 11.02 37.59
C LYS A 654 -2.87 10.93 36.15
N LEU A 655 -4.19 10.91 35.92
CA LEU A 655 -4.76 10.89 34.57
C LEU A 655 -4.39 12.17 33.80
N ILE A 656 -3.65 11.98 32.70
CA ILE A 656 -3.20 13.03 31.78
C ILE A 656 -4.06 13.05 30.52
N TYR A 657 -4.62 11.90 30.14
CA TYR A 657 -5.59 11.79 29.06
C TYR A 657 -6.72 10.83 29.47
N LEU A 658 -7.94 11.37 29.50
CA LEU A 658 -9.16 10.65 29.83
C LEU A 658 -10.13 10.78 28.65
N HIS A 659 -10.33 9.67 27.94
CA HIS A 659 -11.26 9.53 26.84
C HIS A 659 -12.20 8.36 27.15
N TRP A 660 -13.50 8.64 27.24
CA TRP A 660 -14.52 7.64 27.50
C TRP A 660 -15.80 7.99 26.73
N ASP A 661 -15.90 7.49 25.50
CA ASP A 661 -17.14 7.58 24.72
C ASP A 661 -18.26 6.82 25.46
N GLY A 662 -19.43 7.42 25.62
CA GLY A 662 -20.54 6.76 26.32
C GLY A 662 -20.35 6.70 27.84
N PHE A 663 -19.63 7.67 28.45
CA PHE A 663 -19.39 7.66 29.91
C PHE A 663 -20.71 7.61 30.71
N PRO A 664 -20.98 6.55 31.49
CA PRO A 664 -22.34 6.23 31.93
C PRO A 664 -22.73 6.79 33.31
N SER A 665 -22.05 7.82 33.82
CA SER A 665 -22.32 8.44 35.13
C SER A 665 -22.57 9.94 35.02
N LYS A 666 -23.37 10.47 35.96
CA LYS A 666 -23.81 11.89 36.04
C LYS A 666 -22.69 12.88 36.32
N SER A 667 -21.62 12.43 36.97
CA SER A 667 -20.41 13.20 37.28
C SER A 667 -19.19 12.27 37.34
N LEU A 668 -17.99 12.86 37.43
CA LEU A 668 -16.77 12.20 37.88
C LEU A 668 -16.78 11.99 39.42
N PRO A 669 -15.91 11.14 39.99
CA PRO A 669 -15.80 10.94 41.44
C PRO A 669 -15.45 12.24 42.17
N GLN A 670 -16.04 12.48 43.34
CA GLN A 670 -15.76 13.69 44.15
C GLN A 670 -14.31 13.76 44.67
N THR A 671 -13.59 12.63 44.66
CA THR A 671 -12.18 12.48 45.04
C THR A 671 -11.20 12.79 43.90
N PHE A 672 -11.68 12.88 42.65
CA PHE A 672 -10.83 13.04 41.47
C PHE A 672 -10.35 14.50 41.32
N CYS A 673 -9.05 14.68 41.14
CA CYS A 673 -8.38 15.97 40.93
C CYS A 673 -7.69 15.98 39.56
N ALA A 674 -8.14 16.86 38.66
CA ALA A 674 -7.70 16.95 37.27
C ALA A 674 -6.41 17.78 37.03
N GLU A 675 -5.53 17.91 38.03
CA GLU A 675 -4.35 18.79 37.98
C GLU A 675 -3.41 18.48 36.81
N HIS A 676 -3.18 17.19 36.55
CA HIS A 676 -2.30 16.70 35.48
C HIS A 676 -3.03 16.52 34.13
N LEU A 677 -4.35 16.71 34.08
CA LEU A 677 -5.17 16.38 32.92
C LEU A 677 -4.91 17.34 31.75
N VAL A 678 -4.40 16.82 30.63
CA VAL A 678 -4.08 17.58 29.41
C VAL A 678 -5.21 17.51 28.39
N GLU A 679 -5.91 16.38 28.27
CA GLU A 679 -7.04 16.22 27.36
C GLU A 679 -8.15 15.36 28.00
N LEU A 680 -9.38 15.90 27.95
CA LEU A 680 -10.59 15.25 28.44
C LEU A 680 -11.59 15.11 27.30
N ASN A 681 -12.05 13.89 27.04
CA ASN A 681 -13.15 13.57 26.13
C ASN A 681 -14.15 12.64 26.79
N LEU A 682 -15.33 13.15 27.17
CA LEU A 682 -16.49 12.35 27.57
C LEU A 682 -17.62 12.57 26.56
N SER A 683 -17.35 12.27 25.29
CA SER A 683 -18.37 12.33 24.24
C SER A 683 -19.48 11.30 24.49
N ARG A 684 -20.71 11.61 24.08
CA ARG A 684 -21.90 10.73 24.24
C ARG A 684 -22.20 10.37 25.70
N SER A 685 -21.85 11.24 26.65
CA SER A 685 -21.92 10.91 28.08
C SER A 685 -23.29 11.17 28.70
N LYS A 686 -23.50 10.52 29.85
CA LYS A 686 -24.63 10.77 30.76
C LYS A 686 -24.28 11.80 31.85
N VAL A 687 -23.27 12.64 31.62
CA VAL A 687 -22.87 13.71 32.55
C VAL A 687 -23.91 14.81 32.57
N GLU A 688 -24.45 15.09 33.75
CA GLU A 688 -25.34 16.25 34.01
C GLU A 688 -24.52 17.45 34.49
N LYS A 689 -23.53 17.18 35.35
CA LYS A 689 -22.54 18.14 35.87
C LYS A 689 -21.23 17.41 36.15
N LEU A 690 -20.13 17.83 35.51
CA LEU A 690 -18.88 17.07 35.53
C LEU A 690 -18.26 16.92 36.94
N TRP A 691 -18.15 18.02 37.68
CA TRP A 691 -17.68 18.07 39.07
C TRP A 691 -18.23 19.32 39.78
N THR A 692 -18.07 19.37 41.11
CA THR A 692 -18.41 20.53 41.95
C THR A 692 -17.15 21.26 42.43
N GLY A 693 -17.28 22.57 42.68
CA GLY A 693 -16.15 23.43 43.06
C GLY A 693 -15.21 23.78 41.89
N VAL A 694 -14.10 24.44 42.21
CA VAL A 694 -13.10 24.92 41.25
C VAL A 694 -11.85 24.04 41.32
N GLN A 695 -11.76 23.05 40.43
CA GLN A 695 -10.58 22.20 40.31
C GLN A 695 -9.38 22.98 39.74
N ASP A 696 -8.15 22.58 40.10
CA ASP A 696 -7.02 22.96 39.28
C ASP A 696 -6.99 22.11 38.01
N ILE A 697 -7.01 22.80 36.87
CA ILE A 697 -6.99 22.25 35.51
C ILE A 697 -6.07 23.10 34.63
N GLY A 698 -5.04 23.72 35.23
CA GLY A 698 -4.08 24.54 34.52
C GLY A 698 -3.39 23.81 33.36
N ASN A 699 -3.32 22.47 33.39
CA ASN A 699 -2.76 21.66 32.33
C ASN A 699 -3.72 21.33 31.17
N LEU A 700 -5.03 21.55 31.32
CA LEU A 700 -6.01 21.17 30.30
C LEU A 700 -5.81 21.97 29.01
N ARG A 701 -5.72 21.27 27.87
CA ARG A 701 -5.51 21.84 26.52
C ARG A 701 -6.72 21.62 25.61
N ASN A 702 -7.35 20.45 25.69
CA ASN A 702 -8.53 20.10 24.91
C ASN A 702 -9.61 19.54 25.86
N PHE A 703 -10.85 20.03 25.74
CA PHE A 703 -11.97 19.60 26.56
C PHE A 703 -13.18 19.33 25.65
N VAL A 704 -13.69 18.09 25.66
CA VAL A 704 -14.75 17.60 24.79
C VAL A 704 -15.84 16.92 25.61
N LEU A 705 -17.09 17.38 25.48
CA LEU A 705 -18.30 16.75 26.04
C LEU A 705 -19.39 16.53 24.97
N SER A 706 -19.04 16.63 23.68
CA SER A 706 -19.97 16.55 22.55
C SER A 706 -20.90 15.33 22.58
N TYR A 707 -22.12 15.49 22.05
CA TYR A 707 -23.19 14.51 21.99
C TYR A 707 -23.68 14.05 23.37
N SER A 708 -23.48 14.84 24.43
CA SER A 708 -23.99 14.55 25.78
C SER A 708 -25.33 15.26 26.01
N PRO A 709 -26.48 14.63 25.73
CA PRO A 709 -27.79 15.31 25.74
C PRO A 709 -28.26 15.71 27.14
N TYR A 710 -27.66 15.13 28.19
CA TYR A 710 -28.00 15.39 29.59
C TYR A 710 -27.19 16.53 30.24
N LEU A 711 -26.23 17.12 29.53
CA LEU A 711 -25.36 18.16 30.09
C LEU A 711 -26.15 19.45 30.35
N ILE A 712 -26.38 19.78 31.62
CA ILE A 712 -27.18 20.96 32.02
C ILE A 712 -26.30 22.21 32.14
N GLU A 713 -25.15 22.06 32.80
CA GLU A 713 -24.21 23.15 33.09
C GLU A 713 -22.76 22.68 32.99
N LEU A 714 -21.88 23.60 32.64
CA LEU A 714 -20.43 23.39 32.66
C LEU A 714 -19.86 23.76 34.04
N PRO A 715 -18.82 23.04 34.53
CA PRO A 715 -18.12 23.44 35.74
C PRO A 715 -17.35 24.75 35.53
N ASP A 716 -16.92 25.40 36.62
CA ASP A 716 -16.04 26.56 36.48
C ASP A 716 -14.67 26.15 35.91
N ILE A 717 -14.37 26.66 34.72
CA ILE A 717 -13.09 26.47 34.03
C ILE A 717 -12.15 27.68 34.11
N SER A 718 -12.40 28.64 35.00
CA SER A 718 -11.59 29.86 35.18
C SER A 718 -10.07 29.63 35.32
N LYS A 719 -9.68 28.48 35.89
CA LYS A 719 -8.28 28.02 36.05
C LYS A 719 -7.67 27.33 34.81
N ALA A 720 -8.43 27.04 33.76
CA ALA A 720 -7.95 26.33 32.56
C ALA A 720 -7.07 27.22 31.64
N LYS A 721 -6.05 27.87 32.19
CA LYS A 721 -5.22 28.91 31.53
C LYS A 721 -4.42 28.45 30.31
N ASN A 722 -4.45 27.16 29.98
CA ASN A 722 -3.86 26.61 28.78
C ASN A 722 -4.87 25.94 27.82
N LEU A 723 -6.18 26.08 28.06
CA LEU A 723 -7.21 25.51 27.18
C LEU A 723 -7.14 26.15 25.80
N VAL A 724 -7.00 25.32 24.77
CA VAL A 724 -6.92 25.69 23.36
C VAL A 724 -8.22 25.35 22.62
N ARG A 725 -8.90 24.29 23.05
CA ARG A 725 -10.13 23.77 22.41
C ARG A 725 -11.20 23.42 23.44
N LEU A 726 -12.42 23.85 23.18
CA LEU A 726 -13.63 23.43 23.87
C LEU A 726 -14.67 22.98 22.85
N TYR A 727 -15.06 21.70 22.88
CA TYR A 727 -16.01 21.10 21.94
C TYR A 727 -17.23 20.54 22.70
N LEU A 728 -18.40 21.04 22.34
CA LEU A 728 -19.69 20.86 22.99
C LEU A 728 -20.80 20.69 21.94
N VAL A 729 -20.48 19.99 20.85
CA VAL A 729 -21.43 19.73 19.75
C VAL A 729 -22.61 18.91 20.29
N ASP A 730 -23.85 19.22 19.93
CA ASP A 730 -25.05 18.45 20.30
C ASP A 730 -25.22 18.19 21.81
N CYS A 731 -24.85 19.19 22.63
CA CYS A 731 -25.16 19.23 24.06
C CYS A 731 -26.57 19.80 24.27
N SER A 732 -27.61 19.05 23.90
CA SER A 732 -28.97 19.58 23.74
C SER A 732 -29.62 20.16 25.01
N SER A 733 -29.22 19.74 26.22
CA SER A 733 -29.70 20.35 27.50
C SER A 733 -28.91 21.58 27.97
N LEU A 734 -27.84 22.00 27.25
CA LEU A 734 -26.98 23.12 27.65
C LEU A 734 -27.67 24.46 27.33
N THR A 735 -28.08 25.18 28.38
CA THR A 735 -28.86 26.43 28.24
C THR A 735 -28.02 27.71 28.31
N GLU A 736 -26.88 27.68 29.01
CA GLU A 736 -25.92 28.78 29.06
C GLU A 736 -24.46 28.32 29.11
N VAL A 737 -23.58 29.09 28.47
CA VAL A 737 -22.11 28.90 28.51
C VAL A 737 -21.54 29.85 29.59
N PRO A 738 -20.72 29.38 30.54
CA PRO A 738 -20.37 30.15 31.73
C PRO A 738 -19.46 31.34 31.41
N SER A 739 -19.61 32.41 32.18
CA SER A 739 -18.82 33.64 32.03
C SER A 739 -17.32 33.44 32.22
N SER A 740 -16.87 32.38 32.88
CA SER A 740 -15.44 32.11 33.08
C SER A 740 -14.66 31.78 31.81
N LEU A 741 -15.33 31.52 30.67
CA LEU A 741 -14.67 31.48 29.35
C LEU A 741 -13.96 32.80 29.00
N GLN A 742 -14.41 33.94 29.54
CA GLN A 742 -13.76 35.25 29.32
C GLN A 742 -12.32 35.31 29.88
N HIS A 743 -11.92 34.34 30.71
CA HIS A 743 -10.61 34.27 31.37
C HIS A 743 -9.66 33.24 30.71
N LEU A 744 -9.94 32.80 29.49
CA LEU A 744 -9.21 31.75 28.77
C LEU A 744 -8.35 32.31 27.64
N ASP A 745 -7.23 32.94 28.01
CA ASP A 745 -6.32 33.72 27.14
C ASP A 745 -5.63 32.91 26.01
N LYS A 746 -5.93 31.62 25.87
CA LYS A 746 -5.33 30.69 24.87
C LYS A 746 -6.35 29.89 24.06
N LEU A 747 -7.66 30.13 24.24
CA LEU A 747 -8.73 29.42 23.54
C LEU A 747 -8.76 29.81 22.05
N GLU A 748 -8.29 28.91 21.17
CA GLU A 748 -8.27 29.12 19.71
C GLU A 748 -9.56 28.66 19.02
N GLU A 749 -10.21 27.62 19.54
CA GLU A 749 -11.37 26.96 18.92
C GLU A 749 -12.47 26.68 19.95
N LEU A 750 -13.70 27.13 19.65
CA LEU A 750 -14.92 26.81 20.40
C LEU A 750 -15.98 26.25 19.45
N ASP A 751 -16.55 25.09 19.79
CA ASP A 751 -17.58 24.42 19.00
C ASP A 751 -18.78 24.06 19.90
N LEU A 752 -19.96 24.52 19.47
CA LEU A 752 -21.28 24.40 20.13
C LEU A 752 -22.37 24.07 19.08
N TYR A 753 -21.99 23.57 17.89
CA TYR A 753 -22.91 23.17 16.83
C TYR A 753 -24.01 22.23 17.38
N PHE A 754 -25.28 22.39 17.00
CA PHE A 754 -26.43 21.63 17.54
C PHE A 754 -26.79 21.91 19.02
N CYS A 755 -26.27 22.94 19.69
CA CYS A 755 -26.77 23.33 21.02
C CYS A 755 -28.13 24.05 20.92
N TYR A 756 -29.21 23.31 20.65
CA TYR A 756 -30.54 23.85 20.33
C TYR A 756 -31.08 24.85 21.36
N ASN A 757 -31.01 24.49 22.66
CA ASN A 757 -31.56 25.26 23.79
C ASN A 757 -30.60 26.37 24.31
N LEU A 758 -29.53 26.71 23.58
CA LEU A 758 -28.53 27.67 24.03
C LEU A 758 -29.04 29.12 23.91
N ILE A 759 -29.56 29.66 25.01
CA ILE A 759 -30.17 31.00 25.08
C ILE A 759 -29.11 32.08 25.43
N ARG A 760 -28.06 31.71 26.17
CA ARG A 760 -27.07 32.67 26.71
C ARG A 760 -25.63 32.32 26.37
N PHE A 761 -24.94 33.30 25.80
CA PHE A 761 -23.53 33.24 25.42
C PHE A 761 -22.76 34.40 26.09
N PRO A 762 -21.56 34.17 26.65
CA PRO A 762 -20.79 35.19 27.38
C PRO A 762 -20.09 36.21 26.47
N VAL A 763 -19.66 37.34 27.03
CA VAL A 763 -18.80 38.31 26.32
C VAL A 763 -17.39 37.73 26.19
N LEU A 764 -16.86 37.63 24.96
CA LEU A 764 -15.55 37.02 24.67
C LEU A 764 -14.62 37.98 23.90
N ASP A 765 -13.98 38.93 24.60
CA ASP A 765 -12.86 39.73 24.06
C ASP A 765 -11.56 38.90 23.90
N SER A 766 -11.67 37.65 23.45
CA SER A 766 -10.55 36.73 23.30
C SER A 766 -9.76 37.05 22.03
N LYS A 767 -8.66 37.80 22.21
CA LYS A 767 -7.76 38.24 21.12
C LYS A 767 -7.13 37.09 20.32
N VAL A 768 -7.24 35.84 20.81
CA VAL A 768 -6.67 34.62 20.22
C VAL A 768 -7.70 33.69 19.55
N LEU A 769 -9.00 33.87 19.76
CA LEU A 769 -10.03 33.00 19.19
C LEU A 769 -10.02 33.07 17.65
N ARG A 770 -10.06 31.90 17.00
CA ARG A 770 -9.93 31.73 15.53
C ARG A 770 -11.10 30.99 14.91
N VAL A 771 -11.70 30.05 15.63
CA VAL A 771 -12.82 29.22 15.16
C VAL A 771 -13.96 29.29 16.17
N LEU A 772 -15.14 29.61 15.69
CA LEU A 772 -16.39 29.56 16.45
C LEU A 772 -17.46 28.88 15.59
N ALA A 773 -18.04 27.81 16.12
CA ALA A 773 -19.22 27.16 15.54
C ALA A 773 -20.36 27.17 16.56
N ILE A 774 -21.47 27.79 16.17
CA ILE A 774 -22.71 27.96 16.94
C ILE A 774 -23.94 27.73 16.03
N SER A 775 -23.77 26.93 14.97
CA SER A 775 -24.85 26.51 14.07
C SER A 775 -25.93 25.71 14.82
N ARG A 776 -27.19 25.84 14.42
CA ARG A 776 -28.39 25.22 15.01
C ARG A 776 -28.65 25.58 16.48
N CYS A 777 -28.04 26.65 16.99
CA CYS A 777 -28.44 27.32 18.24
C CYS A 777 -29.68 28.20 17.99
N LEU A 778 -30.86 27.58 17.99
CA LEU A 778 -32.11 28.18 17.49
C LEU A 778 -32.57 29.40 18.30
N ASP A 779 -32.45 29.38 19.63
CA ASP A 779 -32.91 30.49 20.50
C ASP A 779 -31.93 31.68 20.58
N MET A 780 -30.77 31.59 19.94
CA MET A 780 -29.74 32.63 19.98
C MET A 780 -30.11 33.84 19.10
N THR A 781 -30.83 34.79 19.68
CA THR A 781 -31.32 36.00 19.00
C THR A 781 -30.34 37.18 18.99
N LYS A 782 -29.21 37.09 19.71
CA LYS A 782 -28.16 38.13 19.77
C LYS A 782 -26.81 37.54 19.38
N PHE A 783 -26.08 38.24 18.52
CA PHE A 783 -24.73 37.87 18.14
C PHE A 783 -23.76 38.06 19.32
N PRO A 784 -22.86 37.09 19.62
CA PRO A 784 -21.93 37.22 20.73
C PRO A 784 -20.84 38.26 20.46
N THR A 785 -20.45 39.02 21.48
CA THR A 785 -19.33 39.97 21.35
C THR A 785 -18.02 39.18 21.28
N ILE A 786 -17.46 39.06 20.07
CA ILE A 786 -16.23 38.28 19.79
C ILE A 786 -15.16 39.11 19.06
N SER A 787 -13.94 38.61 19.11
CA SER A 787 -12.71 39.25 18.61
C SER A 787 -12.65 39.46 17.09
N GLN A 788 -11.88 40.47 16.68
CA GLN A 788 -11.60 40.83 15.28
C GLN A 788 -10.51 39.95 14.61
N ASN A 789 -10.09 38.84 15.24
CA ASN A 789 -9.04 37.94 14.73
C ASN A 789 -9.59 36.57 14.27
N MET A 790 -10.92 36.44 14.18
CA MET A 790 -11.61 35.24 13.73
C MET A 790 -11.19 34.84 12.31
N LYS A 791 -11.05 33.54 12.08
CA LYS A 791 -10.76 32.92 10.77
C LYS A 791 -11.93 32.10 10.24
N ARG A 792 -12.70 31.47 11.12
CA ARG A 792 -13.85 30.62 10.77
C ARG A 792 -15.03 30.92 11.68
N LEU A 793 -16.18 31.12 11.07
CA LEU A 793 -17.43 31.40 11.77
C LEU A 793 -18.57 30.60 11.13
N TYR A 794 -19.17 29.69 11.89
CA TYR A 794 -20.30 28.87 11.46
C TYR A 794 -21.51 29.20 12.34
N LEU A 795 -22.54 29.77 11.73
CA LEU A 795 -23.77 30.28 12.37
C LEU A 795 -25.03 29.63 11.76
N GLU A 796 -24.87 28.53 11.04
CA GLU A 796 -25.87 27.97 10.13
C GLU A 796 -27.15 27.62 10.91
N GLU A 797 -28.33 27.95 10.38
CA GLU A 797 -29.63 27.74 11.02
C GLU A 797 -29.74 28.35 12.43
N THR A 798 -29.32 29.62 12.57
CA THR A 798 -29.53 30.42 13.80
C THR A 798 -30.54 31.54 13.60
N SER A 799 -31.20 31.96 14.69
CA SER A 799 -32.15 33.07 14.70
C SER A 799 -31.52 34.47 14.66
N LEU A 800 -30.23 34.58 14.34
CA LEU A 800 -29.49 35.84 14.28
C LEU A 800 -30.02 36.78 13.19
N LYS A 801 -30.02 38.09 13.45
CA LYS A 801 -30.54 39.12 12.52
C LYS A 801 -29.49 39.81 11.66
N GLU A 802 -28.26 39.88 12.15
CA GLU A 802 -27.11 40.47 11.44
C GLU A 802 -25.79 39.93 12.03
N VAL A 803 -24.72 40.02 11.24
CA VAL A 803 -23.35 39.66 11.64
C VAL A 803 -22.51 40.95 11.67
N PRO A 804 -21.84 41.29 12.79
CA PRO A 804 -21.08 42.54 12.90
C PRO A 804 -19.89 42.63 11.93
N GLN A 805 -19.80 43.77 11.23
CA GLN A 805 -18.72 44.16 10.31
C GLN A 805 -17.31 44.02 10.92
N SER A 806 -17.18 44.22 12.23
CA SER A 806 -15.92 44.06 12.98
C SER A 806 -15.35 42.64 12.92
N VAL A 807 -16.20 41.63 12.74
CA VAL A 807 -15.80 40.21 12.69
C VAL A 807 -15.52 39.75 11.25
N THR A 808 -16.31 40.21 10.27
CA THR A 808 -16.22 39.76 8.86
C THR A 808 -14.94 40.21 8.16
N SER A 809 -14.30 41.28 8.67
CA SER A 809 -13.11 41.91 8.11
C SER A 809 -11.87 41.01 7.91
N LYS A 810 -11.78 39.83 8.55
CA LYS A 810 -10.64 38.89 8.42
C LYS A 810 -11.02 37.41 8.27
N LEU A 811 -12.30 37.09 8.04
CA LEU A 811 -12.75 35.70 7.94
C LEU A 811 -12.21 35.01 6.68
N GLU A 812 -11.65 33.81 6.86
CA GLU A 812 -11.33 32.89 5.77
C GLU A 812 -12.54 32.02 5.42
N HIS A 813 -13.44 31.73 6.36
CA HIS A 813 -14.64 30.92 6.12
C HIS A 813 -15.84 31.46 6.90
N LEU A 814 -17.00 31.58 6.24
CA LEU A 814 -18.28 32.02 6.82
C LEU A 814 -19.43 31.11 6.36
N GLY A 815 -20.05 30.39 7.30
CA GLY A 815 -21.25 29.59 7.08
C GLY A 815 -22.48 30.26 7.69
N LEU A 816 -23.46 30.64 6.86
CA LEU A 816 -24.77 31.19 7.24
C LEU A 816 -25.95 30.38 6.67
N HIS A 817 -25.72 29.15 6.20
CA HIS A 817 -26.78 28.31 5.62
C HIS A 817 -28.04 28.29 6.51
N GLY A 818 -29.24 28.41 5.95
CA GLY A 818 -30.50 28.35 6.70
C GLY A 818 -30.80 29.50 7.67
N CYS A 819 -29.98 30.57 7.70
CA CYS A 819 -30.23 31.72 8.60
C CYS A 819 -31.37 32.62 8.08
N SER A 820 -32.60 32.21 8.34
CA SER A 820 -33.85 32.84 7.89
C SER A 820 -34.15 34.22 8.49
N ASN A 821 -33.39 34.65 9.51
CA ASN A 821 -33.49 35.98 10.11
C ASN A 821 -32.42 36.98 9.62
N ILE A 822 -31.35 36.52 8.93
CA ILE A 822 -30.31 37.40 8.40
C ILE A 822 -30.80 38.02 7.10
N THR A 823 -31.11 39.33 7.12
CA THR A 823 -31.69 40.07 6.00
C THR A 823 -30.70 40.95 5.24
N LYS A 824 -29.60 41.36 5.87
CA LYS A 824 -28.52 42.13 5.22
C LYS A 824 -27.42 41.20 4.73
N PHE A 825 -26.82 41.49 3.58
CA PHE A 825 -25.60 40.80 3.15
C PHE A 825 -24.44 41.19 4.10
N PRO A 826 -23.62 40.23 4.57
CA PRO A 826 -22.48 40.55 5.43
C PRO A 826 -21.37 41.26 4.62
N GLU A 827 -20.81 42.35 5.14
CA GLU A 827 -19.64 43.01 4.53
C GLU A 827 -18.39 42.12 4.62
N ILE A 828 -18.22 41.24 3.64
CA ILE A 828 -17.10 40.30 3.55
C ILE A 828 -15.82 40.96 3.03
N SER A 829 -14.68 40.55 3.58
CA SER A 829 -13.36 40.92 3.05
C SER A 829 -12.98 40.09 1.82
N GLY A 830 -12.05 40.59 1.01
CA GLY A 830 -11.50 39.87 -0.15
C GLY A 830 -10.63 38.64 0.20
N ASP A 831 -10.38 38.38 1.49
CA ASP A 831 -9.61 37.25 2.00
C ASP A 831 -10.45 35.98 2.24
N ILE A 832 -11.78 36.07 2.11
CA ILE A 832 -12.70 34.95 2.29
C ILE A 832 -12.47 33.84 1.25
N LYS A 833 -12.50 32.59 1.72
CA LYS A 833 -12.20 31.35 0.97
C LYS A 833 -13.41 30.45 0.79
N THR A 834 -14.31 30.45 1.76
CA THR A 834 -15.57 29.69 1.74
C THR A 834 -16.71 30.57 2.23
N LEU A 835 -17.80 30.61 1.47
CA LEU A 835 -19.02 31.36 1.81
C LEU A 835 -20.26 30.52 1.49
N TYR A 836 -21.06 30.20 2.51
CA TYR A 836 -22.32 29.46 2.37
C TYR A 836 -23.49 30.34 2.80
N LEU A 837 -24.37 30.68 1.84
CA LEU A 837 -25.54 31.58 2.04
C LEU A 837 -26.86 30.93 1.61
N SER A 838 -26.86 29.65 1.24
CA SER A 838 -28.05 28.90 0.87
C SER A 838 -29.12 28.92 1.98
N GLU A 839 -30.39 29.05 1.60
CA GLU A 839 -31.52 29.13 2.55
C GLU A 839 -31.51 30.32 3.54
N THR A 840 -30.73 31.38 3.27
CA THR A 840 -30.81 32.67 4.00
C THR A 840 -31.94 33.58 3.51
N ALA A 841 -32.35 34.55 4.33
CA ALA A 841 -33.33 35.59 3.99
C ALA A 841 -32.72 36.92 3.53
N ILE A 842 -31.48 36.90 3.01
CA ILE A 842 -30.76 38.12 2.59
C ILE A 842 -31.49 38.77 1.42
N THR A 843 -31.75 40.08 1.50
CA THR A 843 -32.45 40.85 0.47
C THR A 843 -31.71 42.13 0.11
N GLU A 844 -30.95 42.10 -0.98
CA GLU A 844 -30.43 43.31 -1.63
C GLU A 844 -31.22 43.64 -2.89
N ARG A 845 -32.10 44.64 -2.80
CA ARG A 845 -32.50 45.50 -3.92
C ARG A 845 -32.94 46.87 -3.41
N ILE A 846 -32.62 47.91 -4.18
CA ILE A 846 -33.04 49.28 -3.89
C ILE A 846 -34.48 49.46 -4.41
N GLY A 847 -35.39 49.90 -3.54
CA GLY A 847 -36.78 50.22 -3.88
C GLY A 847 -37.81 49.38 -3.13
N TYR A 848 -38.96 49.98 -2.83
CA TYR A 848 -39.99 49.39 -1.97
C TYR A 848 -40.88 48.39 -2.73
N GLU A 849 -40.85 47.12 -2.34
CA GLU A 849 -42.06 46.28 -2.20
C GLU A 849 -41.75 45.03 -1.37
N TRP A 850 -42.74 44.48 -0.67
CA TRP A 850 -42.56 43.40 0.31
C TRP A 850 -42.89 42.03 -0.29
N LEU A 851 -41.94 41.39 -0.99
CA LEU A 851 -41.88 39.92 -1.18
C LEU A 851 -40.62 39.45 -1.95
N LEU A 852 -40.24 38.18 -1.70
CA LEU A 852 -39.26 37.33 -2.39
C LEU A 852 -37.76 37.39 -1.97
N LYS A 853 -37.10 36.26 -2.27
CA LYS A 853 -35.78 35.78 -1.83
C LYS A 853 -34.66 36.43 -2.66
N LEU A 854 -33.43 36.56 -2.14
CA LEU A 854 -32.21 37.03 -2.83
C LEU A 854 -32.20 36.82 -4.36
N GLU A 855 -32.65 37.81 -5.15
CA GLU A 855 -32.90 37.61 -6.59
C GLU A 855 -31.67 37.77 -7.47
N SER A 856 -30.65 38.48 -6.98
CA SER A 856 -29.43 38.86 -7.67
C SER A 856 -28.24 38.88 -6.70
N PHE A 857 -27.08 38.41 -7.14
CA PHE A 857 -25.82 38.54 -6.38
C PHE A 857 -25.16 39.91 -6.68
N PRO A 858 -24.54 40.60 -5.70
CA PRO A 858 -23.95 41.93 -5.92
C PRO A 858 -22.78 41.93 -6.92
N GLU A 859 -22.55 43.07 -7.59
CA GLU A 859 -21.46 43.20 -8.57
C GLU A 859 -20.06 43.16 -7.94
N ILE A 860 -19.21 42.27 -8.46
CA ILE A 860 -17.85 42.07 -7.93
C ILE A 860 -16.89 43.05 -8.60
N THR A 861 -16.68 44.18 -7.95
CA THR A 861 -15.80 45.28 -8.38
C THR A 861 -14.30 45.02 -8.16
N VAL A 862 -13.94 44.00 -7.38
CA VAL A 862 -12.55 43.67 -7.02
C VAL A 862 -12.25 42.17 -7.25
N PRO A 863 -11.12 41.79 -7.88
CA PRO A 863 -10.76 40.38 -8.08
C PRO A 863 -10.62 39.59 -6.77
N MET A 864 -11.51 38.62 -6.56
CA MET A 864 -11.50 37.72 -5.41
C MET A 864 -10.45 36.62 -5.61
N LYS A 865 -9.24 36.87 -5.09
CA LYS A 865 -8.09 35.96 -5.22
C LYS A 865 -8.15 34.77 -4.26
N SER A 866 -8.93 34.87 -3.19
CA SER A 866 -8.96 33.91 -2.08
C SER A 866 -10.15 32.94 -2.11
N LEU A 867 -11.27 33.31 -2.74
CA LEU A 867 -12.50 32.52 -2.76
C LEU A 867 -12.31 31.21 -3.55
N VAL A 868 -12.61 30.08 -2.91
CA VAL A 868 -12.46 28.71 -3.45
C VAL A 868 -13.82 28.03 -3.58
N ASP A 869 -14.71 28.18 -2.60
CA ASP A 869 -15.99 27.46 -2.57
C ASP A 869 -17.15 28.40 -2.22
N LEU A 870 -18.18 28.42 -3.07
CA LEU A 870 -19.36 29.28 -2.95
C LEU A 870 -20.64 28.46 -3.12
N ASN A 871 -21.53 28.47 -2.12
CA ASN A 871 -22.81 27.78 -2.18
C ASN A 871 -23.98 28.77 -2.07
N LEU A 872 -24.78 28.81 -3.14
CA LEU A 872 -25.96 29.65 -3.35
C LEU A 872 -27.21 28.81 -3.67
N SER A 873 -27.18 27.50 -3.46
CA SER A 873 -28.32 26.60 -3.72
C SER A 873 -29.57 27.02 -2.92
N LYS A 874 -30.76 26.83 -3.51
CA LYS A 874 -32.10 27.18 -2.98
C LYS A 874 -32.33 28.67 -2.66
N THR A 875 -31.39 29.56 -3.05
CA THR A 875 -31.60 31.02 -2.98
C THR A 875 -32.58 31.49 -4.07
N GLY A 876 -32.92 32.79 -4.07
CA GLY A 876 -33.81 33.39 -5.08
C GLY A 876 -33.16 33.71 -6.42
N ILE A 877 -31.88 33.37 -6.62
CA ILE A 877 -31.05 33.96 -7.68
C ILE A 877 -31.57 33.60 -9.08
N LYS A 878 -31.92 34.63 -9.85
CA LYS A 878 -32.47 34.51 -11.21
C LYS A 878 -31.39 34.60 -12.30
N GLU A 879 -30.29 35.30 -12.00
CA GLU A 879 -29.19 35.61 -12.92
C GLU A 879 -27.85 35.68 -12.17
N ILE A 880 -26.75 35.33 -12.85
CA ILE A 880 -25.39 35.49 -12.33
C ILE A 880 -24.71 36.64 -13.09
N PRO A 881 -24.25 37.72 -12.42
CA PRO A 881 -23.64 38.85 -13.09
C PRO A 881 -22.29 38.49 -13.71
N SER A 882 -21.98 39.10 -14.86
CA SER A 882 -20.73 38.85 -15.62
C SER A 882 -19.43 39.16 -14.85
N SER A 883 -19.53 39.85 -13.71
CA SER A 883 -18.44 40.09 -12.77
C SER A 883 -17.96 38.82 -12.03
N PHE A 884 -18.69 37.70 -12.09
CA PHE A 884 -18.23 36.40 -11.54
C PHE A 884 -16.88 35.93 -12.11
N LYS A 885 -16.50 36.36 -13.33
CA LYS A 885 -15.17 36.12 -13.90
C LYS A 885 -14.01 36.67 -13.03
N HIS A 886 -14.31 37.59 -12.10
CA HIS A 886 -13.34 38.14 -11.15
C HIS A 886 -13.07 37.20 -9.95
N MET A 887 -13.82 36.11 -9.78
CA MET A 887 -13.55 35.04 -8.79
C MET A 887 -12.46 34.07 -9.26
N ILE A 888 -11.25 34.58 -9.54
CA ILE A 888 -10.20 33.86 -10.30
C ILE A 888 -9.69 32.55 -9.67
N SER A 889 -10.01 32.29 -8.39
CA SER A 889 -9.58 31.09 -7.65
C SER A 889 -10.71 30.09 -7.35
N LEU A 890 -11.95 30.39 -7.75
CA LEU A 890 -13.12 29.56 -7.42
C LEU A 890 -12.99 28.15 -8.01
N ARG A 891 -13.30 27.14 -7.21
CA ARG A 891 -13.25 25.71 -7.52
C ARG A 891 -14.62 25.03 -7.41
N SER A 892 -15.48 25.49 -6.51
CA SER A 892 -16.84 24.97 -6.35
C SER A 892 -17.88 26.09 -6.39
N LEU A 893 -18.93 25.89 -7.19
CA LEU A 893 -20.09 26.78 -7.29
C LEU A 893 -21.39 25.96 -7.22
N GLY A 894 -22.18 26.17 -6.16
CA GLY A 894 -23.48 25.51 -6.00
C GLY A 894 -24.67 26.44 -6.24
N LEU A 895 -25.62 25.99 -7.06
CA LEU A 895 -26.79 26.75 -7.55
C LEU A 895 -28.08 25.89 -7.58
N ASP A 896 -28.09 24.70 -7.01
CA ASP A 896 -29.21 23.75 -7.06
C ASP A 896 -30.50 24.37 -6.53
N GLY A 897 -31.65 24.16 -7.18
CA GLY A 897 -32.96 24.68 -6.75
C GLY A 897 -33.09 26.21 -6.76
N THR A 898 -32.15 26.94 -7.39
CA THR A 898 -32.32 28.38 -7.68
C THR A 898 -33.22 28.58 -8.90
N PRO A 899 -33.95 29.70 -9.03
CA PRO A 899 -34.80 30.00 -10.18
C PRO A 899 -34.02 30.49 -11.43
N ILE A 900 -32.72 30.16 -11.53
CA ILE A 900 -31.84 30.56 -12.62
C ILE A 900 -32.25 29.92 -13.95
N LYS A 901 -32.29 30.72 -15.02
CA LYS A 901 -32.73 30.26 -16.36
C LYS A 901 -31.58 30.10 -17.35
N GLU A 902 -30.51 30.87 -17.18
CA GLU A 902 -29.38 30.97 -18.11
C GLU A 902 -28.10 31.24 -17.31
N LEU A 903 -26.97 30.71 -17.78
CA LEU A 903 -25.64 30.98 -17.21
C LEU A 903 -24.89 31.99 -18.10
N PRO A 904 -24.11 32.92 -17.53
CA PRO A 904 -23.36 33.90 -18.31
C PRO A 904 -22.29 33.22 -19.17
N LEU A 905 -22.14 33.66 -20.43
CA LEU A 905 -21.17 33.11 -21.39
C LEU A 905 -19.72 33.14 -20.88
N SER A 906 -19.39 34.01 -19.93
CA SER A 906 -18.07 34.11 -19.28
C SER A 906 -17.79 32.99 -18.26
N ILE A 907 -18.71 32.04 -18.04
CA ILE A 907 -18.45 30.89 -17.15
C ILE A 907 -17.28 30.03 -17.63
N LYS A 908 -17.05 29.95 -18.95
CA LYS A 908 -15.89 29.26 -19.54
C LYS A 908 -14.54 29.88 -19.18
N ASP A 909 -14.52 31.16 -18.83
CA ASP A 909 -13.30 31.88 -18.43
C ASP A 909 -12.88 31.57 -16.98
N MET A 910 -13.71 30.83 -16.22
CA MET A 910 -13.45 30.46 -14.82
C MET A 910 -12.47 29.28 -14.71
N VAL A 911 -11.23 29.50 -15.15
CA VAL A 911 -10.14 28.50 -15.29
C VAL A 911 -9.74 27.70 -14.02
N CYS A 912 -10.26 28.05 -12.85
CA CYS A 912 -10.07 27.30 -11.60
C CYS A 912 -11.24 26.37 -11.25
N LEU A 913 -12.41 26.54 -11.88
CA LEU A 913 -13.67 25.88 -11.50
C LEU A 913 -13.60 24.38 -11.78
N ARG A 914 -14.00 23.57 -10.79
CA ARG A 914 -13.92 22.09 -10.81
C ARG A 914 -15.26 21.42 -10.54
N TYR A 915 -16.11 22.04 -9.74
CA TYR A 915 -17.41 21.51 -9.33
C TYR A 915 -18.47 22.59 -9.59
N LEU A 916 -19.55 22.21 -10.29
CA LEU A 916 -20.70 23.07 -10.59
C LEU A 916 -21.98 22.27 -10.34
N THR A 917 -22.89 22.77 -9.50
CA THR A 917 -24.13 22.07 -9.16
C THR A 917 -25.35 22.92 -9.51
N LEU A 918 -26.28 22.35 -10.27
CA LEU A 918 -27.43 23.01 -10.93
C LEU A 918 -28.72 22.18 -10.81
N HIS A 919 -28.77 21.19 -9.90
CA HIS A 919 -29.89 20.27 -9.74
C HIS A 919 -31.22 21.03 -9.55
N GLY A 920 -32.30 20.58 -10.22
CA GLY A 920 -33.65 21.15 -10.04
C GLY A 920 -33.80 22.62 -10.46
N THR A 921 -32.89 23.17 -11.27
CA THR A 921 -32.99 24.55 -11.77
C THR A 921 -33.83 24.65 -13.05
N PRO A 922 -34.56 25.75 -13.30
CA PRO A 922 -35.32 25.97 -14.53
C PRO A 922 -34.43 26.46 -15.69
N ILE A 923 -33.18 25.99 -15.73
CA ILE A 923 -32.19 26.36 -16.73
C ILE A 923 -32.58 25.83 -18.12
N LYS A 924 -32.41 26.67 -19.16
CA LYS A 924 -32.77 26.34 -20.55
C LYS A 924 -31.61 25.87 -21.41
N VAL A 925 -30.44 26.48 -21.21
CA VAL A 925 -29.26 26.27 -22.04
C VAL A 925 -28.03 26.21 -21.14
N LEU A 926 -27.21 25.16 -21.29
CA LEU A 926 -25.85 25.16 -20.76
C LEU A 926 -24.89 25.74 -21.81
N PRO A 927 -24.24 26.89 -21.55
CA PRO A 927 -23.21 27.43 -22.42
C PRO A 927 -21.94 26.58 -22.36
N GLU A 928 -20.91 26.97 -23.12
CA GLU A 928 -19.57 26.38 -23.03
C GLU A 928 -19.05 26.45 -21.59
N LEU A 929 -18.59 25.31 -21.05
CA LEU A 929 -18.14 25.16 -19.66
C LEU A 929 -16.60 25.15 -19.57
N PRO A 930 -16.01 25.63 -18.46
CA PRO A 930 -14.57 25.78 -18.34
C PRO A 930 -13.84 24.42 -18.41
N PRO A 931 -12.69 24.31 -19.11
CA PRO A 931 -11.98 23.03 -19.32
C PRO A 931 -11.32 22.48 -18.04
N SER A 932 -11.37 23.22 -16.93
CA SER A 932 -10.93 22.79 -15.60
C SER A 932 -11.96 21.93 -14.86
N LEU A 933 -13.20 21.84 -15.38
CA LEU A 933 -14.33 21.19 -14.70
C LEU A 933 -14.13 19.66 -14.56
N ARG A 934 -14.53 19.15 -13.39
CA ARG A 934 -14.37 17.75 -12.95
C ARG A 934 -15.68 17.11 -12.50
N SER A 935 -16.67 17.90 -12.09
CA SER A 935 -18.01 17.42 -11.73
C SER A 935 -19.07 18.44 -12.13
N LEU A 936 -20.23 17.93 -12.57
CA LEU A 936 -21.40 18.69 -12.99
C LEU A 936 -22.67 17.93 -12.59
N THR A 937 -23.53 18.52 -11.76
CA THR A 937 -24.86 17.93 -11.44
C THR A 937 -25.97 18.75 -12.09
N THR A 938 -26.75 18.12 -12.97
CA THR A 938 -27.74 18.79 -13.83
C THR A 938 -29.02 17.97 -13.99
N HIS A 939 -29.37 17.14 -13.00
CA HIS A 939 -30.62 16.38 -12.99
C HIS A 939 -31.80 17.27 -12.54
N ASP A 940 -33.02 16.82 -12.82
CA ASP A 940 -34.30 17.49 -12.53
C ASP A 940 -34.45 18.89 -13.18
N CYS A 941 -33.59 19.20 -14.15
CA CYS A 941 -33.63 20.44 -14.94
C CYS A 941 -34.65 20.33 -16.09
N ALA A 942 -35.94 20.18 -15.75
CA ALA A 942 -37.02 19.91 -16.72
C ALA A 942 -37.24 21.01 -17.79
N SER A 943 -36.57 22.16 -17.68
CA SER A 943 -36.55 23.23 -18.70
C SER A 943 -35.37 23.17 -19.67
N LEU A 944 -34.39 22.27 -19.46
CA LEU A 944 -33.15 22.21 -20.22
C LEU A 944 -33.39 21.68 -21.64
N GLU A 945 -33.19 22.54 -22.63
CA GLU A 945 -33.47 22.27 -24.06
C GLU A 945 -32.18 21.94 -24.83
N THR A 946 -31.07 22.64 -24.57
CA THR A 946 -29.78 22.43 -25.28
C THR A 946 -28.56 22.56 -24.38
N THR A 947 -27.44 21.95 -24.78
CA THR A 947 -26.16 22.02 -24.05
C THR A 947 -24.97 22.15 -25.00
N VAL A 948 -24.02 23.03 -24.67
CA VAL A 948 -22.79 23.27 -25.45
C VAL A 948 -21.58 22.71 -24.69
N ILE A 949 -21.65 21.42 -24.35
CA ILE A 949 -20.57 20.74 -23.61
C ILE A 949 -19.49 20.26 -24.59
N SER A 950 -18.24 20.68 -24.37
CA SER A 950 -17.14 20.33 -25.27
C SER A 950 -16.74 18.86 -25.15
N ILE A 951 -16.21 18.31 -26.26
CA ILE A 951 -15.57 16.98 -26.32
C ILE A 951 -14.41 16.85 -25.31
N ASN A 952 -13.80 17.97 -24.90
CA ASN A 952 -12.75 17.99 -23.88
C ASN A 952 -13.31 17.87 -22.46
N THR A 953 -14.43 18.55 -22.18
CA THR A 953 -15.12 18.49 -20.89
C THR A 953 -15.59 17.06 -20.58
N ILE A 954 -16.21 16.37 -21.55
CA ILE A 954 -16.71 14.99 -21.35
C ILE A 954 -15.60 14.00 -20.92
N GLY A 955 -14.36 14.22 -21.37
CA GLY A 955 -13.21 13.38 -21.00
C GLY A 955 -12.45 13.83 -19.74
N SER A 956 -12.76 15.00 -19.16
CA SER A 956 -12.08 15.56 -17.98
C SER A 956 -12.84 15.35 -16.65
N LEU A 957 -14.14 15.03 -16.73
CA LEU A 957 -14.99 14.78 -15.59
C LEU A 957 -14.61 13.47 -14.86
N TRP A 958 -14.84 13.45 -13.55
CA TRP A 958 -14.53 12.33 -12.64
C TRP A 958 -15.77 11.50 -12.30
N ASP A 959 -16.92 12.17 -12.31
CA ASP A 959 -18.24 11.69 -11.89
C ASP A 959 -19.19 11.49 -13.08
N VAL A 960 -20.36 10.91 -12.83
CA VAL A 960 -21.39 10.65 -13.86
C VAL A 960 -22.03 11.96 -14.34
N LEU A 961 -22.08 12.19 -15.65
CA LEU A 961 -22.89 13.26 -16.24
C LEU A 961 -24.38 12.90 -16.12
N ASN A 962 -25.05 13.41 -15.09
CA ASN A 962 -26.45 13.10 -14.82
C ASN A 962 -27.41 14.19 -15.33
N PHE A 963 -28.21 13.85 -16.34
CA PHE A 963 -29.32 14.63 -16.90
C PHE A 963 -30.68 13.94 -16.70
N ALA A 964 -30.84 13.14 -15.63
CA ALA A 964 -32.14 12.57 -15.27
C ALA A 964 -33.22 13.68 -15.24
N ASN A 965 -34.39 13.35 -15.78
CA ASN A 965 -35.58 14.20 -15.87
C ASN A 965 -35.43 15.51 -16.68
N CYS A 966 -34.36 15.67 -17.46
CA CYS A 966 -34.19 16.77 -18.40
C CYS A 966 -34.95 16.52 -19.70
N PHE A 967 -36.28 16.33 -19.62
CA PHE A 967 -37.11 15.75 -20.70
C PHE A 967 -37.17 16.54 -22.02
N LYS A 968 -36.68 17.78 -22.04
CA LYS A 968 -36.60 18.63 -23.24
C LYS A 968 -35.24 18.59 -23.95
N LEU A 969 -34.24 17.95 -23.36
CA LEU A 969 -32.85 17.99 -23.80
C LEU A 969 -32.68 17.32 -25.16
N ASP A 970 -32.11 18.02 -26.14
CA ASP A 970 -31.52 17.34 -27.31
C ASP A 970 -30.26 16.58 -26.89
N GLN A 971 -30.39 15.25 -26.89
CA GLN A 971 -29.34 14.32 -26.47
C GLN A 971 -28.34 14.00 -27.59
N LYS A 972 -28.69 14.28 -28.86
CA LYS A 972 -27.89 13.87 -30.01
C LYS A 972 -26.48 14.47 -30.00
N PRO A 973 -26.27 15.76 -29.65
CA PRO A 973 -24.93 16.33 -29.51
C PRO A 973 -24.10 15.65 -28.41
N LEU A 974 -24.71 15.32 -27.27
CA LEU A 974 -24.04 14.67 -26.14
C LEU A 974 -23.58 13.25 -26.49
N ILE A 975 -24.47 12.46 -27.11
CA ILE A 975 -24.20 11.09 -27.56
C ILE A 975 -23.10 11.10 -28.64
N ALA A 976 -23.15 12.04 -29.59
CA ALA A 976 -22.13 12.19 -30.62
C ALA A 976 -20.77 12.61 -30.04
N ALA A 977 -20.74 13.57 -29.09
CA ALA A 977 -19.51 14.02 -28.45
C ALA A 977 -18.84 12.93 -27.59
N MET A 978 -19.63 12.11 -26.88
CA MET A 978 -19.13 10.90 -26.21
C MET A 978 -18.51 9.92 -27.21
N HIS A 979 -19.19 9.65 -28.33
CA HIS A 979 -18.70 8.74 -29.36
C HIS A 979 -17.38 9.23 -29.98
N LEU A 980 -17.28 10.53 -30.34
CA LEU A 980 -16.07 11.14 -30.87
C LEU A 980 -14.90 11.09 -29.86
N LYS A 981 -15.15 11.32 -28.56
CA LYS A 981 -14.10 11.21 -27.54
C LYS A 981 -13.56 9.78 -27.44
N ILE A 982 -14.43 8.77 -27.47
CA ILE A 982 -14.06 7.35 -27.50
C ILE A 982 -13.26 6.99 -28.76
N GLN A 983 -13.70 7.46 -29.94
CA GLN A 983 -12.99 7.23 -31.20
C GLN A 983 -11.60 7.86 -31.22
N SER A 984 -11.43 9.07 -30.68
CA SER A 984 -10.14 9.80 -30.69
C SER A 984 -8.99 8.96 -30.12
N GLY A 985 -9.21 8.25 -29.01
CA GLY A 985 -8.15 7.60 -28.23
C GLY A 985 -7.27 8.58 -27.43
N GLU A 986 -7.71 9.82 -27.24
CA GLU A 986 -7.12 10.73 -26.26
C GLU A 986 -7.25 10.16 -24.84
N LYS A 987 -6.39 10.64 -23.92
CA LYS A 987 -6.38 10.15 -22.54
C LYS A 987 -7.63 10.64 -21.77
N ILE A 988 -8.51 9.70 -21.44
CA ILE A 988 -9.71 9.90 -20.63
C ILE A 988 -9.34 9.90 -19.13
N ALA A 989 -9.98 10.75 -18.33
CA ALA A 989 -9.81 10.75 -16.88
C ALA A 989 -10.36 9.45 -16.26
N HIS A 990 -9.60 8.81 -15.37
CA HIS A 990 -9.98 7.56 -14.69
C HIS A 990 -10.37 6.39 -15.63
N ASP A 991 -9.90 6.41 -16.88
CA ASP A 991 -10.07 5.33 -17.85
C ASP A 991 -11.54 4.94 -18.14
N ARG A 992 -12.50 5.84 -17.89
CA ARG A 992 -13.95 5.61 -18.03
C ARG A 992 -14.74 6.87 -18.41
N ILE A 993 -15.92 6.68 -19.00
CA ILE A 993 -16.96 7.74 -19.19
C ILE A 993 -18.31 7.16 -18.73
N GLN A 994 -19.16 7.99 -18.10
CA GLN A 994 -20.50 7.60 -17.61
C GLN A 994 -21.49 8.76 -17.77
N MET A 995 -22.69 8.47 -18.30
CA MET A 995 -23.78 9.45 -18.52
C MET A 995 -25.15 8.85 -18.20
N ILE A 996 -26.09 9.67 -17.72
CA ILE A 996 -27.52 9.35 -17.57
C ILE A 996 -28.34 10.36 -18.39
N LEU A 997 -29.25 9.85 -19.22
CA LEU A 997 -30.11 10.62 -20.12
C LEU A 997 -31.57 10.11 -20.02
N PRO A 998 -32.59 10.96 -20.26
CA PRO A 998 -33.99 10.53 -20.21
C PRO A 998 -34.46 9.77 -21.46
N GLY A 999 -35.44 8.89 -21.30
CA GLY A 999 -35.98 8.04 -22.36
C GLY A 999 -35.24 6.72 -22.57
N SER A 1000 -35.77 5.91 -23.49
CA SER A 1000 -35.39 4.51 -23.73
C SER A 1000 -34.84 4.26 -25.16
N GLU A 1001 -34.58 5.31 -25.95
CA GLU A 1001 -33.98 5.21 -27.29
C GLU A 1001 -32.46 4.99 -27.23
N ILE A 1002 -32.00 3.78 -27.58
CA ILE A 1002 -30.58 3.42 -27.54
C ILE A 1002 -29.88 3.83 -28.86
N PRO A 1003 -28.68 4.48 -28.81
CA PRO A 1003 -28.00 4.97 -30.00
C PRO A 1003 -27.71 3.88 -31.06
N GLU A 1004 -27.75 4.27 -32.34
CA GLU A 1004 -27.54 3.37 -33.48
C GLU A 1004 -26.14 2.73 -33.51
N TRP A 1005 -25.16 3.35 -32.84
CA TRP A 1005 -23.83 2.78 -32.60
C TRP A 1005 -23.80 1.76 -31.44
N PHE A 1006 -24.93 1.16 -31.07
CA PHE A 1006 -24.98 -0.10 -30.30
C PHE A 1006 -25.64 -1.21 -31.14
N GLY A 1007 -25.08 -2.42 -31.09
CA GLY A 1007 -25.20 -3.39 -32.19
C GLY A 1007 -25.48 -4.82 -31.76
N ASP A 1008 -24.86 -5.28 -30.67
CA ASP A 1008 -25.27 -6.50 -29.98
C ASP A 1008 -26.39 -6.12 -28.99
N LYS A 1009 -27.54 -6.81 -29.03
CA LYS A 1009 -28.78 -6.34 -28.37
C LYS A 1009 -29.48 -7.50 -27.67
N GLY A 1010 -29.95 -7.28 -26.44
CA GLY A 1010 -30.62 -8.31 -25.65
C GLY A 1010 -31.57 -7.74 -24.59
N ILE A 1011 -32.44 -8.61 -24.09
CA ILE A 1011 -33.44 -8.30 -23.07
C ILE A 1011 -33.34 -9.34 -21.95
N GLY A 1012 -33.23 -8.88 -20.71
CA GLY A 1012 -33.06 -9.70 -19.51
C GLY A 1012 -31.77 -9.39 -18.75
N SER A 1013 -31.59 -10.03 -17.60
CA SER A 1013 -30.46 -9.81 -16.69
C SER A 1013 -29.11 -10.38 -17.18
N SER A 1014 -28.99 -10.76 -18.45
CA SER A 1014 -27.74 -11.25 -19.05
C SER A 1014 -27.71 -11.09 -20.57
N LEU A 1015 -26.51 -10.96 -21.14
CA LEU A 1015 -26.28 -10.94 -22.58
C LEU A 1015 -24.92 -11.57 -22.91
N THR A 1016 -24.95 -12.51 -23.86
CA THR A 1016 -23.78 -13.18 -24.43
C THR A 1016 -23.35 -12.49 -25.72
N ILE A 1017 -22.10 -12.06 -25.79
CA ILE A 1017 -21.46 -11.55 -27.02
C ILE A 1017 -20.26 -12.44 -27.39
N ARG A 1018 -19.80 -12.37 -28.64
CA ARG A 1018 -18.54 -13.00 -29.07
C ARG A 1018 -17.39 -12.00 -29.00
N CYS A 1019 -16.28 -12.37 -28.36
CA CYS A 1019 -15.10 -11.52 -28.24
C CYS A 1019 -14.33 -11.45 -29.56
N ILE A 1020 -14.58 -10.43 -30.38
CA ILE A 1020 -13.93 -10.24 -31.70
C ILE A 1020 -12.51 -9.68 -31.53
N SER A 1021 -11.61 -10.06 -32.44
CA SER A 1021 -10.16 -9.84 -32.31
C SER A 1021 -9.71 -8.36 -32.29
N ILE A 1022 -8.97 -8.04 -31.22
CA ILE A 1022 -7.95 -7.00 -31.01
C ILE A 1022 -7.87 -5.87 -32.07
N SER A 1023 -8.77 -4.90 -31.95
CA SER A 1023 -8.49 -3.48 -32.26
C SER A 1023 -9.23 -2.49 -31.33
N SER A 1024 -9.99 -3.00 -30.36
CA SER A 1024 -10.84 -2.22 -29.46
C SER A 1024 -10.04 -1.34 -28.47
N LYS A 1025 -10.37 -0.04 -28.45
CA LYS A 1025 -9.81 0.94 -27.49
C LYS A 1025 -10.46 0.88 -26.10
N GLY A 1026 -11.57 0.15 -25.93
CA GLY A 1026 -12.36 0.03 -24.70
C GLY A 1026 -13.62 -0.78 -24.93
N ILE A 1027 -14.47 -0.89 -23.91
CA ILE A 1027 -15.80 -1.52 -24.00
C ILE A 1027 -16.88 -0.49 -23.63
N ALA A 1028 -17.99 -0.47 -24.37
CA ALA A 1028 -19.16 0.35 -24.07
C ALA A 1028 -20.40 -0.50 -23.80
N PHE A 1029 -21.19 -0.08 -22.82
CA PHE A 1029 -22.49 -0.66 -22.46
C PHE A 1029 -23.56 0.42 -22.43
N CYS A 1030 -24.77 0.07 -22.85
CA CYS A 1030 -25.97 0.85 -22.65
C CYS A 1030 -26.98 0.03 -21.83
N LEU A 1031 -27.44 0.59 -20.72
CA LEU A 1031 -28.53 0.06 -19.88
C LEU A 1031 -29.74 0.98 -20.00
N VAL A 1032 -30.92 0.43 -20.29
CA VAL A 1032 -32.19 1.16 -20.18
C VAL A 1032 -32.97 0.68 -18.98
N PHE A 1033 -33.44 1.63 -18.18
CA PHE A 1033 -34.36 1.43 -17.07
C PHE A 1033 -35.77 1.78 -17.52
N LEU A 1034 -36.71 0.85 -17.35
CA LEU A 1034 -38.12 1.03 -17.65
C LEU A 1034 -38.92 1.19 -16.35
N LEU A 1035 -39.81 2.18 -16.33
CA LEU A 1035 -40.60 2.58 -15.14
C LEU A 1035 -42.06 2.09 -15.24
N PRO A 1036 -42.85 2.07 -14.14
CA PRO A 1036 -42.65 2.72 -12.83
C PRO A 1036 -41.91 1.89 -11.76
N LEU A 1037 -41.22 2.62 -10.88
CA LEU A 1037 -40.90 2.19 -9.51
C LEU A 1037 -42.06 2.58 -8.59
N PRO A 1038 -42.30 1.87 -7.47
CA PRO A 1038 -43.39 2.17 -6.55
C PRO A 1038 -43.21 3.56 -5.91
N SER A 1039 -44.24 4.40 -6.02
CA SER A 1039 -44.17 5.81 -5.68
C SER A 1039 -44.49 6.13 -4.21
N HIS A 1040 -43.71 7.07 -3.67
CA HIS A 1040 -44.01 8.01 -2.58
C HIS A 1040 -44.49 7.57 -1.18
N ASP A 1041 -45.00 6.36 -0.95
CA ASP A 1041 -45.47 5.92 0.38
C ASP A 1041 -44.36 5.29 1.26
N MET A 1042 -43.33 6.09 1.58
CA MET A 1042 -42.50 5.85 2.77
C MET A 1042 -42.46 7.10 3.65
N LEU A 1043 -42.73 6.90 4.94
CA LEU A 1043 -42.87 7.96 5.95
C LEU A 1043 -41.55 8.72 6.16
N TYR A 1044 -41.64 10.04 6.30
CA TYR A 1044 -40.51 10.89 6.65
C TYR A 1044 -39.90 10.49 8.01
N GLY A 1045 -38.66 10.04 8.01
CA GLY A 1045 -37.88 9.75 9.21
C GLY A 1045 -36.52 9.13 8.88
N SER A 1046 -35.44 9.69 9.47
CA SER A 1046 -34.02 9.43 9.20
C SER A 1046 -33.50 9.81 7.79
N ASP A 1047 -32.29 10.34 7.74
CA ASP A 1047 -31.62 10.79 6.51
C ASP A 1047 -30.96 9.65 5.72
N ASP A 1048 -31.01 8.40 6.22
CA ASP A 1048 -30.47 7.23 5.51
C ASP A 1048 -31.32 6.91 4.29
N HIS A 1049 -30.87 7.39 3.12
CA HIS A 1049 -31.48 7.10 1.83
C HIS A 1049 -31.08 5.70 1.34
N PRO A 1050 -32.02 4.74 1.13
CA PRO A 1050 -31.66 3.44 0.54
C PRO A 1050 -30.88 3.54 -0.78
N GLU A 1051 -29.75 2.86 -0.88
CA GLU A 1051 -28.92 2.82 -2.09
C GLU A 1051 -29.41 1.73 -3.07
N VAL A 1052 -29.24 1.96 -4.38
CA VAL A 1052 -29.40 0.92 -5.40
C VAL A 1052 -28.07 0.70 -6.12
N ARG A 1053 -27.45 -0.46 -5.89
CA ARG A 1053 -26.17 -0.84 -6.50
C ARG A 1053 -26.42 -1.80 -7.65
N ILE A 1054 -25.76 -1.57 -8.79
CA ILE A 1054 -25.77 -2.54 -9.90
C ILE A 1054 -24.41 -3.22 -9.95
N TYR A 1055 -24.42 -4.55 -9.92
CA TYR A 1055 -23.25 -5.39 -10.13
C TYR A 1055 -23.32 -5.94 -11.55
N PHE A 1056 -22.16 -6.18 -12.15
CA PHE A 1056 -22.09 -7.15 -13.24
C PHE A 1056 -20.99 -8.18 -13.04
N ASP A 1057 -21.31 -9.43 -13.36
CA ASP A 1057 -20.37 -10.54 -13.45
C ASP A 1057 -20.13 -10.89 -14.91
N CYS A 1058 -18.94 -11.40 -15.21
CA CYS A 1058 -18.52 -11.81 -16.55
C CYS A 1058 -18.19 -13.31 -16.55
N HIS A 1059 -18.84 -14.07 -17.44
CA HIS A 1059 -18.57 -15.49 -17.67
C HIS A 1059 -17.96 -15.66 -19.06
N ILE A 1060 -16.91 -16.46 -19.21
CA ILE A 1060 -16.25 -16.71 -20.49
C ILE A 1060 -16.29 -18.21 -20.78
N LYS A 1061 -16.91 -18.60 -21.90
CA LYS A 1061 -16.87 -19.98 -22.39
C LYS A 1061 -15.61 -20.17 -23.24
N SER A 1062 -14.60 -20.82 -22.65
CA SER A 1062 -13.37 -21.19 -23.35
C SER A 1062 -13.56 -22.51 -24.08
N LYS A 1063 -13.06 -22.61 -25.32
CA LYS A 1063 -12.97 -23.89 -26.03
C LYS A 1063 -11.54 -24.42 -25.95
N ASN A 1064 -11.36 -25.51 -25.22
CA ASN A 1064 -10.11 -26.27 -25.28
C ASN A 1064 -9.93 -26.87 -26.68
N VAL A 1065 -8.67 -27.00 -27.11
CA VAL A 1065 -8.32 -27.52 -28.45
C VAL A 1065 -8.48 -29.04 -28.53
N ASP A 1066 -8.28 -29.73 -27.41
CA ASP A 1066 -8.61 -31.15 -27.23
C ASP A 1066 -10.06 -31.26 -26.72
N GLY A 1067 -10.92 -31.85 -27.54
CA GLY A 1067 -12.38 -31.71 -27.42
C GLY A 1067 -13.06 -32.65 -26.43
N ASP A 1068 -12.79 -32.50 -25.13
CA ASP A 1068 -13.59 -33.14 -24.07
C ASP A 1068 -13.74 -32.22 -22.83
N VAL A 1069 -14.92 -32.28 -22.21
CA VAL A 1069 -15.39 -31.48 -21.05
C VAL A 1069 -15.53 -29.95 -21.26
N ASP A 1070 -16.76 -29.45 -21.04
CA ASP A 1070 -17.14 -28.03 -21.03
C ASP A 1070 -16.83 -27.41 -19.64
N ASP A 1071 -15.56 -27.10 -19.37
CA ASP A 1071 -15.15 -26.36 -18.16
C ASP A 1071 -15.54 -24.87 -18.30
N ASP A 1072 -16.68 -24.49 -17.71
CA ASP A 1072 -17.11 -23.09 -17.57
C ASP A 1072 -16.16 -22.33 -16.62
N GLU A 1073 -15.08 -21.75 -17.16
CA GLU A 1073 -14.12 -20.95 -16.39
C GLU A 1073 -14.76 -19.64 -15.89
N VAL A 1074 -15.37 -19.69 -14.69
CA VAL A 1074 -16.09 -18.55 -14.10
C VAL A 1074 -15.12 -17.47 -13.61
N PHE A 1075 -14.74 -16.58 -14.50
CA PHE A 1075 -13.89 -15.42 -14.19
C PHE A 1075 -14.68 -14.31 -13.45
N VAL A 1076 -15.04 -14.55 -12.19
CA VAL A 1076 -15.82 -13.62 -11.33
C VAL A 1076 -15.07 -12.30 -11.09
N SER A 1077 -15.18 -11.39 -12.05
CA SER A 1077 -14.88 -9.97 -11.90
C SER A 1077 -16.07 -9.30 -11.21
N LYS A 1078 -16.25 -9.56 -9.90
CA LYS A 1078 -17.24 -8.86 -9.06
C LYS A 1078 -16.86 -7.38 -8.88
N LYS A 1079 -17.11 -6.58 -9.92
CA LYS A 1079 -17.08 -5.11 -9.84
C LYS A 1079 -18.50 -4.62 -9.57
N SER A 1080 -18.67 -3.92 -8.46
CA SER A 1080 -19.86 -3.12 -8.19
C SER A 1080 -19.78 -1.79 -8.94
N TYR A 1081 -20.90 -1.40 -9.54
CA TYR A 1081 -21.12 -0.08 -10.12
C TYR A 1081 -22.24 0.58 -9.32
N THR A 1082 -21.86 1.29 -8.26
CA THR A 1082 -22.79 2.06 -7.42
C THR A 1082 -23.39 3.21 -8.22
N ILE A 1083 -24.63 3.05 -8.67
CA ILE A 1083 -25.45 4.14 -9.23
C ILE A 1083 -26.05 4.89 -8.05
N TYR A 1084 -25.24 5.75 -7.41
CA TYR A 1084 -25.63 6.53 -6.23
C TYR A 1084 -26.97 7.24 -6.44
N ASN A 1085 -27.98 6.89 -5.64
CA ASN A 1085 -29.27 7.58 -5.41
C ASN A 1085 -30.20 7.85 -6.62
N PHE A 1086 -29.73 7.86 -7.87
CA PHE A 1086 -30.47 8.44 -9.00
C PHE A 1086 -31.74 7.69 -9.43
N LEU A 1087 -31.81 6.37 -9.22
CA LEU A 1087 -32.99 5.58 -9.63
C LEU A 1087 -34.27 5.95 -8.86
N LYS A 1088 -34.19 6.71 -7.75
CA LYS A 1088 -35.36 7.21 -7.03
C LYS A 1088 -35.96 8.51 -7.59
N THR A 1089 -35.17 9.31 -8.31
CA THR A 1089 -35.64 10.61 -8.82
C THR A 1089 -36.29 10.48 -10.19
N CYS A 1090 -35.95 9.44 -10.96
CA CYS A 1090 -36.48 9.17 -12.30
C CYS A 1090 -38.03 9.17 -12.37
N ASP A 1091 -38.61 10.07 -13.20
CA ASP A 1091 -40.07 10.15 -13.42
C ASP A 1091 -40.58 9.36 -14.65
N SER A 1092 -39.67 8.92 -15.54
CA SER A 1092 -39.96 8.10 -16.73
C SER A 1092 -38.87 7.05 -16.96
N ASP A 1093 -38.86 6.39 -18.12
CA ASP A 1093 -37.68 5.64 -18.57
C ASP A 1093 -36.43 6.53 -18.63
N HIS A 1094 -35.24 5.95 -18.37
CA HIS A 1094 -33.93 6.60 -18.56
C HIS A 1094 -32.88 5.60 -19.08
N MET A 1095 -31.87 6.14 -19.76
CA MET A 1095 -30.75 5.43 -20.33
C MET A 1095 -29.45 5.79 -19.59
N PHE A 1096 -28.67 4.77 -19.21
CA PHE A 1096 -27.33 4.89 -18.66
C PHE A 1096 -26.30 4.39 -19.68
N LEU A 1097 -25.41 5.29 -20.10
CA LEU A 1097 -24.31 5.03 -21.02
C LEU A 1097 -23.00 4.93 -20.24
N HIS A 1098 -22.24 3.86 -20.46
CA HIS A 1098 -20.95 3.65 -19.80
C HIS A 1098 -19.88 3.14 -20.79
N TYR A 1099 -18.66 3.65 -20.64
CA TYR A 1099 -17.46 3.20 -21.32
C TYR A 1099 -16.32 2.98 -20.31
N GLU A 1100 -15.53 1.90 -20.45
CA GLU A 1100 -14.34 1.63 -19.62
C GLU A 1100 -13.20 1.01 -20.45
N LEU A 1101 -11.96 1.49 -20.26
CA LEU A 1101 -10.73 0.95 -20.86
C LEU A 1101 -10.14 -0.24 -20.09
N GLY A 1102 -10.28 -0.27 -18.75
CA GLY A 1102 -9.57 -1.19 -17.85
C GLY A 1102 -9.82 -2.69 -18.07
N PHE A 1103 -10.81 -3.05 -18.90
CA PHE A 1103 -11.11 -4.42 -19.29
C PHE A 1103 -10.33 -4.93 -20.50
N VAL A 1104 -9.77 -4.06 -21.35
CA VAL A 1104 -9.22 -4.44 -22.67
C VAL A 1104 -8.11 -5.50 -22.53
N ASP A 1105 -7.15 -5.30 -21.63
CA ASP A 1105 -6.04 -6.25 -21.44
C ASP A 1105 -6.44 -7.58 -20.77
N HIS A 1106 -7.63 -7.64 -20.15
CA HIS A 1106 -8.20 -8.91 -19.68
C HIS A 1106 -8.84 -9.67 -20.85
N PHE A 1107 -9.75 -9.04 -21.60
CA PHE A 1107 -10.43 -9.70 -22.73
C PHE A 1107 -9.53 -10.02 -23.92
N ARG A 1108 -8.41 -9.31 -24.09
CA ARG A 1108 -7.37 -9.57 -25.10
C ARG A 1108 -6.87 -11.03 -25.12
N LYS A 1109 -6.94 -11.75 -23.99
CA LYS A 1109 -6.55 -13.16 -23.85
C LYS A 1109 -7.62 -14.16 -24.30
N TYR A 1110 -8.87 -13.73 -24.43
CA TYR A 1110 -10.04 -14.56 -24.70
C TYR A 1110 -10.70 -14.23 -26.06
N SER A 1111 -9.92 -13.66 -26.98
CA SER A 1111 -10.34 -13.37 -28.36
C SER A 1111 -10.79 -14.65 -29.06
N GLY A 1112 -12.05 -14.68 -29.53
CA GLY A 1112 -12.72 -15.84 -30.15
C GLY A 1112 -13.74 -16.53 -29.25
N ASN A 1113 -13.68 -16.34 -27.93
CA ASN A 1113 -14.60 -16.97 -26.97
C ASN A 1113 -15.95 -16.23 -26.87
N GLU A 1114 -16.95 -16.94 -26.35
CA GLU A 1114 -18.25 -16.36 -25.98
C GLU A 1114 -18.20 -15.82 -24.55
N VAL A 1115 -18.70 -14.61 -24.35
CA VAL A 1115 -18.63 -13.85 -23.10
C VAL A 1115 -20.05 -13.45 -22.68
N THR A 1116 -20.55 -14.05 -21.61
CA THR A 1116 -21.85 -13.73 -21.01
C THR A 1116 -21.67 -12.80 -19.83
N PHE A 1117 -22.11 -11.55 -20.01
CA PHE A 1117 -22.25 -10.59 -18.94
C PHE A 1117 -23.59 -10.82 -18.24
N LYS A 1118 -23.63 -10.75 -16.91
CA LYS A 1118 -24.85 -10.84 -16.10
C LYS A 1118 -24.95 -9.63 -15.19
N PHE A 1119 -26.14 -9.06 -15.09
CA PHE A 1119 -26.42 -7.84 -14.33
C PHE A 1119 -27.33 -8.16 -13.15
N TYR A 1120 -27.00 -7.63 -11.98
CA TYR A 1120 -27.73 -7.83 -10.74
C TYR A 1120 -27.90 -6.50 -10.03
N ASN A 1121 -28.99 -6.32 -9.28
CA ASN A 1121 -29.18 -5.19 -8.39
C ASN A 1121 -29.27 -5.62 -6.92
N GLU A 1122 -28.79 -4.75 -6.05
CA GLU A 1122 -28.93 -4.84 -4.60
C GLU A 1122 -29.51 -3.51 -4.11
N VAL A 1123 -30.54 -3.57 -3.26
CA VAL A 1123 -31.16 -2.40 -2.64
C VAL A 1123 -30.82 -2.44 -1.17
N ASP A 1124 -29.92 -1.54 -0.73
CA ASP A 1124 -29.53 -1.45 0.67
C ASP A 1124 -30.53 -0.58 1.41
N ASN A 1125 -31.43 -1.22 2.17
CA ASN A 1125 -32.44 -0.56 3.01
C ASN A 1125 -31.95 -0.37 4.47
N GLY A 1126 -30.64 -0.50 4.74
CA GLY A 1126 -30.04 -0.35 6.08
C GLY A 1126 -30.40 -1.46 7.09
N LYS A 1127 -31.42 -2.28 6.80
CA LYS A 1127 -32.03 -3.24 7.73
C LYS A 1127 -32.23 -4.63 7.14
N THR A 1128 -31.16 -5.27 6.63
CA THR A 1128 -30.89 -6.75 6.71
C THR A 1128 -29.62 -7.13 5.92
N LYS A 1129 -29.03 -8.30 6.24
CA LYS A 1129 -27.94 -8.90 5.44
C LYS A 1129 -28.48 -9.64 4.21
N HIS A 1130 -27.85 -9.42 3.06
CA HIS A 1130 -27.83 -10.28 1.86
C HIS A 1130 -29.11 -11.09 1.54
N ASN A 1131 -30.05 -10.48 0.83
CA ASN A 1131 -31.07 -11.22 0.06
C ASN A 1131 -30.77 -11.10 -1.44
N THR A 1132 -30.01 -12.07 -1.97
CA THR A 1132 -29.72 -12.15 -3.41
C THR A 1132 -30.91 -12.78 -4.13
N PHE A 1133 -31.79 -11.99 -4.75
CA PHE A 1133 -32.96 -12.50 -5.47
C PHE A 1133 -32.56 -13.12 -6.83
N SER A 1134 -32.44 -14.44 -6.87
CA SER A 1134 -32.29 -15.18 -8.13
C SER A 1134 -33.64 -15.32 -8.85
N VAL A 1135 -33.81 -14.64 -9.99
CA VAL A 1135 -35.00 -14.79 -10.84
C VAL A 1135 -34.97 -16.15 -11.56
N THR A 1136 -35.61 -17.16 -10.97
CA THR A 1136 -35.84 -18.47 -11.60
C THR A 1136 -37.23 -18.52 -12.24
N SER A 1137 -37.30 -18.78 -13.55
CA SER A 1137 -38.58 -18.94 -14.26
C SER A 1137 -39.25 -20.29 -13.92
N SER A 1138 -40.26 -20.28 -13.05
CA SER A 1138 -41.14 -21.42 -12.80
C SER A 1138 -42.58 -21.10 -13.22
N GLY A 1139 -43.05 -21.72 -14.30
CA GLY A 1139 -44.38 -21.45 -14.85
C GLY A 1139 -45.50 -22.14 -14.08
N TYR A 1140 -46.62 -21.44 -13.90
CA TYR A 1140 -47.91 -22.00 -13.51
C TYR A 1140 -49.02 -21.45 -14.41
N THR A 1141 -49.87 -22.34 -14.91
CA THR A 1141 -51.08 -22.00 -15.68
C THR A 1141 -52.31 -22.12 -14.80
N MET A 1142 -53.18 -21.10 -14.83
CA MET A 1142 -54.60 -21.16 -14.43
C MET A 1142 -55.35 -20.06 -15.20
N ALA A 1143 -56.66 -20.23 -15.39
CA ALA A 1143 -57.40 -19.55 -16.45
C ALA A 1143 -58.57 -18.69 -15.96
N GLY A 1144 -58.94 -17.71 -16.78
CA GLY A 1144 -60.23 -17.02 -16.75
C GLY A 1144 -60.21 -15.59 -16.23
N PHE A 1145 -60.31 -14.63 -17.14
CA PHE A 1145 -61.53 -13.81 -17.31
C PHE A 1145 -61.53 -13.17 -18.71
N SER A 1146 -62.69 -12.71 -19.17
CA SER A 1146 -62.92 -12.33 -20.58
C SER A 1146 -63.42 -10.89 -20.76
N SER A 1147 -63.34 -10.42 -22.02
CA SER A 1147 -63.86 -9.15 -22.56
C SER A 1147 -63.17 -7.83 -22.13
N LEU A 1148 -62.33 -7.30 -23.03
CA LEU A 1148 -62.54 -6.02 -23.72
C LEU A 1148 -61.46 -5.85 -24.83
N ALA A 1149 -61.71 -4.96 -25.80
CA ALA A 1149 -60.90 -4.80 -27.02
C ALA A 1149 -61.14 -3.42 -27.67
N PRO A 1150 -60.35 -2.99 -28.68
CA PRO A 1150 -58.91 -3.21 -28.92
C PRO A 1150 -58.12 -1.87 -29.02
N ASN A 1151 -56.82 -1.95 -29.35
CA ASN A 1151 -55.89 -0.86 -29.79
C ASN A 1151 -54.82 -0.30 -28.82
N THR A 1152 -54.35 -1.07 -27.85
CA THR A 1152 -52.99 -0.89 -27.28
C THR A 1152 -52.24 -2.23 -27.24
N LYS A 1153 -51.03 -2.28 -27.78
CA LYS A 1153 -50.12 -3.46 -27.67
C LYS A 1153 -49.25 -3.35 -26.43
N ASN A 1154 -49.86 -3.25 -25.25
CA ASN A 1154 -49.14 -3.18 -23.98
C ASN A 1154 -49.08 -4.57 -23.31
N LEU A 1155 -47.91 -4.96 -22.84
CA LEU A 1155 -47.70 -6.19 -22.10
C LEU A 1155 -48.09 -5.98 -20.62
N VAL A 1156 -49.38 -6.16 -20.30
CA VAL A 1156 -49.86 -6.03 -18.91
C VAL A 1156 -49.55 -7.29 -18.12
N VAL A 1157 -48.56 -7.21 -17.22
CA VAL A 1157 -48.27 -8.22 -16.19
C VAL A 1157 -48.64 -7.63 -14.84
N ALA A 1158 -49.57 -8.26 -14.11
CA ALA A 1158 -50.08 -7.76 -12.85
C ALA A 1158 -49.70 -8.68 -11.68
N GLY A 1159 -49.23 -8.10 -10.57
CA GLY A 1159 -49.14 -8.76 -9.26
C GLY A 1159 -47.84 -9.54 -8.97
N GLY A 1160 -46.72 -8.83 -8.76
CA GLY A 1160 -45.51 -9.43 -8.19
C GLY A 1160 -44.26 -8.55 -8.34
N LEU A 1161 -43.60 -8.22 -7.22
CA LEU A 1161 -42.38 -7.41 -7.17
C LEU A 1161 -41.13 -8.20 -7.60
N SER A 1162 -40.92 -8.41 -8.92
CA SER A 1162 -39.59 -8.60 -9.54
C SER A 1162 -39.68 -8.84 -11.05
N ALA A 1163 -39.81 -7.79 -11.86
CA ALA A 1163 -39.82 -7.88 -13.32
C ALA A 1163 -39.04 -6.73 -13.98
N PHE A 1164 -37.74 -6.60 -13.66
CA PHE A 1164 -36.86 -5.66 -14.34
C PHE A 1164 -36.67 -6.09 -15.81
N VAL A 1165 -37.38 -5.42 -16.72
CA VAL A 1165 -37.20 -5.57 -18.17
C VAL A 1165 -35.93 -4.80 -18.57
N PHE A 1166 -34.78 -5.38 -18.22
CA PHE A 1166 -33.47 -4.89 -18.65
C PHE A 1166 -33.37 -4.93 -20.17
N GLY A 1167 -33.33 -3.78 -20.83
CA GLY A 1167 -32.73 -3.65 -22.16
C GLY A 1167 -31.25 -3.39 -22.01
N VAL A 1168 -30.39 -4.35 -22.37
CA VAL A 1168 -28.93 -4.16 -22.37
C VAL A 1168 -28.40 -4.31 -23.78
N TYR A 1169 -27.78 -3.24 -24.28
CA TYR A 1169 -27.17 -3.22 -25.61
C TYR A 1169 -25.66 -3.01 -25.46
N PHE A 1170 -24.89 -3.77 -26.24
CA PHE A 1170 -23.43 -3.80 -26.22
C PHE A 1170 -22.88 -3.27 -27.54
N TYR A 1171 -21.69 -2.68 -27.47
CA TYR A 1171 -20.90 -2.43 -28.68
C TYR A 1171 -19.41 -2.66 -28.45
N THR A 1172 -18.82 -3.36 -29.40
CA THR A 1172 -17.39 -3.29 -29.68
C THR A 1172 -17.22 -2.35 -30.89
N MET A 1173 -16.34 -1.35 -30.79
CA MET A 1173 -16.04 -0.53 -31.97
C MET A 1173 -15.47 -1.42 -33.08
N ARG A 1174 -16.19 -1.54 -34.20
CA ARG A 1174 -15.58 -1.98 -35.45
C ARG A 1174 -14.53 -0.95 -35.87
N ALA A 1175 -13.38 -1.42 -36.32
CA ALA A 1175 -12.47 -0.58 -37.07
C ALA A 1175 -13.11 -0.25 -38.43
N VAL A 1176 -13.76 0.91 -38.54
CA VAL A 1176 -14.22 1.45 -39.83
C VAL A 1176 -12.98 1.96 -40.57
N GLY A 1177 -12.53 1.18 -41.55
CA GLY A 1177 -11.52 1.61 -42.51
C GLY A 1177 -12.15 2.57 -43.51
N GLY A 1178 -12.05 3.87 -43.26
CA GLY A 1178 -12.56 4.92 -44.15
C GLY A 1178 -12.31 6.31 -43.57
N THR A 1179 -11.29 7.01 -44.09
CA THR A 1179 -11.01 8.41 -43.75
C THR A 1179 -12.15 9.35 -44.12
N ASP A 1180 -12.91 8.98 -45.15
CA ASP A 1180 -13.75 9.90 -45.90
C ASP A 1180 -15.09 10.15 -45.19
N GLU A 1181 -15.62 9.16 -44.44
CA GLU A 1181 -16.80 9.35 -43.59
C GLU A 1181 -16.48 10.21 -42.36
N LEU A 1182 -15.29 10.02 -41.75
CA LEU A 1182 -14.84 10.83 -40.63
C LEU A 1182 -14.59 12.27 -41.05
N GLN A 1183 -13.94 12.50 -42.20
CA GLN A 1183 -13.76 13.84 -42.76
C GLN A 1183 -15.13 14.46 -43.10
N THR A 1184 -16.05 13.73 -43.74
CA THR A 1184 -17.41 14.21 -44.03
C THR A 1184 -18.20 14.58 -42.76
N ALA A 1185 -17.96 13.89 -41.64
CA ALA A 1185 -18.58 14.22 -40.35
C ALA A 1185 -17.94 15.46 -39.70
N ILE A 1186 -16.61 15.58 -39.74
CA ILE A 1186 -15.86 16.77 -39.29
C ILE A 1186 -16.28 17.99 -40.12
N ASP A 1187 -16.28 17.89 -41.45
CA ASP A 1187 -16.67 18.96 -42.36
C ASP A 1187 -18.12 19.42 -42.12
N LYS A 1188 -19.04 18.51 -41.81
CA LYS A 1188 -20.42 18.85 -41.43
C LYS A 1188 -20.49 19.56 -40.08
N PHE A 1189 -19.69 19.15 -39.10
CA PHE A 1189 -19.66 19.77 -37.77
C PHE A 1189 -19.01 21.17 -37.82
N GLU A 1190 -17.91 21.33 -38.55
CA GLU A 1190 -17.30 22.64 -38.81
C GLU A 1190 -18.19 23.52 -39.68
N GLN A 1191 -18.94 22.98 -40.65
CA GLN A 1191 -19.98 23.73 -41.36
C GLN A 1191 -21.09 24.19 -40.42
N GLN A 1192 -21.57 23.37 -39.48
CA GLN A 1192 -22.57 23.80 -38.50
C GLN A 1192 -22.04 24.90 -37.57
N LYS A 1193 -20.80 24.77 -37.08
CA LYS A 1193 -20.12 25.79 -36.28
C LYS A 1193 -19.96 27.10 -37.07
N SER A 1194 -19.44 27.02 -38.29
CA SER A 1194 -19.29 28.15 -39.22
C SER A 1194 -20.64 28.83 -39.52
N LYS A 1195 -21.72 28.04 -39.60
CA LYS A 1195 -23.08 28.58 -39.78
C LYS A 1195 -23.57 29.37 -38.57
N GLN A 1196 -23.33 28.89 -37.35
CA GLN A 1196 -23.66 29.63 -36.13
C GLN A 1196 -22.78 30.88 -35.94
N GLU A 1197 -21.49 30.82 -36.29
CA GLU A 1197 -20.58 31.98 -36.23
C GLU A 1197 -20.91 33.04 -37.31
N SER A 1198 -21.42 32.63 -38.47
CA SER A 1198 -21.87 33.57 -39.52
C SER A 1198 -23.28 34.13 -39.29
N GLU A 1199 -24.23 33.34 -38.78
CA GLU A 1199 -25.56 33.84 -38.37
C GLU A 1199 -25.48 34.82 -37.18
N ALA A 1200 -24.41 34.75 -36.37
CA ALA A 1200 -24.11 35.74 -35.32
C ALA A 1200 -23.56 37.09 -35.85
N THR A 1201 -23.27 37.23 -37.15
CA THR A 1201 -22.59 38.41 -37.72
C THR A 1201 -23.49 39.21 -38.66
N ILE A 1202 -24.52 39.87 -38.11
CA ILE A 1202 -25.32 40.87 -38.86
C ILE A 1202 -24.60 42.23 -38.83
N PRO A 1203 -24.14 42.78 -39.96
CA PRO A 1203 -23.57 44.12 -40.01
C PRO A 1203 -24.67 45.19 -40.00
N SER A 1204 -24.50 46.23 -39.18
CA SER A 1204 -25.42 47.36 -39.09
C SER A 1204 -25.43 48.20 -40.38
N LYS A 1205 -26.56 48.27 -41.11
CA LYS A 1205 -26.87 49.34 -42.09
C LYS A 1205 -28.31 49.31 -42.63
N ALA A 1206 -29.21 50.05 -41.97
CA ALA A 1206 -30.38 50.77 -42.53
C ALA A 1206 -31.09 51.47 -41.36
#